data_AF-A0RYJ1-F1
#
_entry.id   AF-A0RYJ1-F1
#
_cell.length_a   1.000
_cell.length_b   1.000
_cell.length_c   1.000
_cell.angle_alpha   90.00
_cell.angle_beta   90.00
_cell.angle_gamma   90.00
#
_symmetry.space_group_name_H-M   'P 1'
#
loop_
_entity.id
_entity.type
_entity.pdbx_description
1 polymer ?
#
loop_
_entity_poly.entity_id
_entity_poly.type
_entity_poly.pdbx_seq_one_letter_code
_entity_poly.pdbx_strand_id
1 'polypeptide(L)'
;MIRMIKILAVLALISAAMVLPASAHPFTDETIPPQFSSAPVGTSEVVVSYSESVEISFSELRVFDSIGEQVDNGDTSYFEGDNSLVVTTGPLQEGVYTVTSKVLSRVDGHLVDYAFVFGVGDVQIDRSAVEGATPTDLIFFPEAGARFPGLVGQTVVLGAAIASLFVWGTQRKDLIGEELGRFEKAFHGKFMTLVGAGLVAVFASNILMLTVQTLRLEASAFDALQTSFGMTWSIRMGITVALLGVWFAMERAGRLSPRGQAPLLVLALLLIATTTMMGHGTASGQPSAMALDYVHNLVSSAWIGGIIFLAFALLPALRGLGDRAREGLSLAAMPRFSIMFIIAIGIVIITGPVLMWLLEDDLGMIAGSTYGRLIVIKILLASAMIGIGWYHQFSIQKKAEKAIKSGAPDVNRKLGRSLRAEVILGVALLGVVALLTNGTLPEGEVQTAEAQEVAYGLSTREFSGDARFDVEIYPFAPGVNTITVLATGTAGDPIADLDTVKVKVGNPSRNIVPVIIPMEAAGESSVFQGEATFGFSGDWQVEVEAKRTESANEGVTMDLLVKPRLENLRAEIVEYELPEAGAPLYPLYDGAGNIWISDSSGPQLWRFSIADEEFTKYEFEGESSITLEADRGRVWFTDVPAGRIGYVDMQTGESEIVELPPLEPADAGSFPIAIDADADGNLWISIANKNVLLRYDPETGEFDVHELPTENSGPFAVAVDDSGRVWFSQQTVGQIGYIDPESGEITEIAPPEPLSTPETITIGADGTLWIAEHQEGGGITRYDPVLGTFEKISAPDPAAFPNSAVFDRYRNVWFALHTVDKIAAYDPQRGGVIEVPVPTAQSWAQFTTSDDKKNVWFVEQKPSKLATIKLTEVPAPAAAPQQEDVRGARYTEVASPLIALGIIAVSLFFVKGVKDKRRINGLVYGE
;
A
#
# COMPACT_ATOMS: atom_id res chain seq x y z
N MET A 1 -52.40 -14.11 -8.23
CA MET A 1 -51.02 -14.62 -8.05
C MET A 1 -50.23 -14.51 -9.36
N ILE A 2 -50.17 -15.51 -10.25
CA ILE A 2 -49.28 -15.49 -11.46
C ILE A 2 -49.38 -14.20 -12.29
N ARG A 3 -50.59 -13.75 -12.69
CA ARG A 3 -50.75 -12.47 -13.44
C ARG A 3 -50.17 -11.25 -12.71
N MET A 4 -50.26 -11.21 -11.39
CA MET A 4 -49.77 -10.10 -10.56
C MET A 4 -48.25 -10.15 -10.35
N ILE A 5 -47.69 -11.36 -10.26
CA ILE A 5 -46.22 -11.58 -10.27
C ILE A 5 -45.65 -11.15 -11.62
N LYS A 6 -46.31 -11.49 -12.74
CA LYS A 6 -45.89 -11.00 -14.07
C LYS A 6 -45.95 -9.47 -14.19
N ILE A 7 -46.98 -8.82 -13.65
CA ILE A 7 -47.07 -7.35 -13.64
C ILE A 7 -45.96 -6.73 -12.78
N LEU A 8 -45.72 -7.25 -11.57
CA LEU A 8 -44.62 -6.81 -10.70
C LEU A 8 -43.25 -6.99 -11.38
N ALA A 9 -43.00 -8.15 -11.99
CA ALA A 9 -41.74 -8.42 -12.68
C ALA A 9 -41.53 -7.56 -13.93
N VAL A 10 -42.59 -7.28 -14.70
CA VAL A 10 -42.52 -6.37 -15.85
C VAL A 10 -42.30 -4.92 -15.41
N LEU A 11 -42.97 -4.46 -14.35
CA LEU A 11 -42.71 -3.13 -13.79
C LEU A 11 -41.29 -3.01 -13.23
N ALA A 12 -40.78 -4.04 -12.56
CA ALA A 12 -39.40 -4.10 -12.07
C ALA A 12 -38.37 -4.12 -13.21
N LEU A 13 -38.62 -4.87 -14.30
CA LEU A 13 -37.76 -4.83 -15.49
C LEU A 13 -37.78 -3.47 -16.18
N ILE A 14 -38.95 -2.83 -16.31
CA ILE A 14 -39.06 -1.51 -16.94
C ILE A 14 -38.32 -0.45 -16.11
N SER A 15 -38.41 -0.50 -14.77
CA SER A 15 -37.67 0.41 -13.90
C SER A 15 -36.17 0.13 -13.89
N ALA A 16 -35.74 -1.13 -13.90
CA ALA A 16 -34.32 -1.48 -14.05
C ALA A 16 -33.74 -1.03 -15.42
N ALA A 17 -34.51 -1.18 -16.50
CA ALA A 17 -34.15 -0.68 -17.83
C ALA A 17 -34.36 0.85 -18.01
N MET A 18 -34.77 1.56 -16.96
CA MET A 18 -34.82 3.01 -16.87
C MET A 18 -33.72 3.59 -15.96
N VAL A 19 -32.89 2.74 -15.34
CA VAL A 19 -31.63 3.18 -14.72
C VAL A 19 -30.66 3.49 -15.87
N LEU A 20 -30.35 4.77 -16.04
CA LEU A 20 -29.27 5.20 -16.92
C LEU A 20 -27.93 4.84 -16.27
N PRO A 21 -26.90 4.48 -17.05
CA PRO A 21 -25.55 4.32 -16.51
C PRO A 21 -25.02 5.67 -16.02
N ALA A 22 -24.29 5.62 -14.92
CA ALA A 22 -23.52 6.69 -14.34
C ALA A 22 -22.40 6.03 -13.49
N SER A 23 -21.28 6.71 -13.27
CA SER A 23 -20.00 6.18 -12.73
C SER A 23 -19.78 6.45 -11.22
N ALA A 24 -18.55 6.28 -10.72
CA ALA A 24 -18.17 6.33 -9.31
C ALA A 24 -17.32 7.56 -9.01
N HIS A 25 -17.56 8.17 -7.84
CA HIS A 25 -16.59 8.90 -7.00
C HIS A 25 -15.34 9.38 -7.77
N PRO A 26 -15.18 10.68 -8.08
CA PRO A 26 -14.06 11.16 -8.88
C PRO A 26 -12.78 11.09 -8.04
N PHE A 27 -12.02 10.01 -8.23
CA PHE A 27 -10.62 9.94 -7.87
C PHE A 27 -9.81 10.53 -9.03
N THR A 28 -8.65 11.09 -8.73
CA THR A 28 -7.79 11.69 -9.76
C THR A 28 -6.95 10.60 -10.43
N ASP A 29 -7.27 10.29 -11.69
CA ASP A 29 -6.56 9.28 -12.49
C ASP A 29 -5.21 9.79 -13.00
N GLU A 30 -5.19 11.05 -13.47
CA GLU A 30 -4.01 11.66 -14.09
C GLU A 30 -4.02 13.19 -13.91
N THR A 31 -2.84 13.78 -13.78
CA THR A 31 -2.61 15.23 -13.71
C THR A 31 -1.62 15.65 -14.78
N ILE A 32 -1.88 16.78 -15.44
CA ILE A 32 -0.97 17.39 -16.41
C ILE A 32 -0.84 18.88 -16.07
N PRO A 33 0.32 19.34 -15.56
CA PRO A 33 1.52 18.54 -15.26
C PRO A 33 1.32 17.52 -14.12
N PRO A 34 2.02 16.38 -14.13
CA PRO A 34 1.90 15.37 -13.08
C PRO A 34 2.26 15.89 -11.68
N GLN A 35 1.56 15.40 -10.66
CA GLN A 35 1.85 15.68 -9.26
C GLN A 35 3.34 15.43 -8.91
N PHE A 36 3.93 16.39 -8.20
CA PHE A 36 5.33 16.45 -7.80
C PHE A 36 6.35 16.32 -8.95
N SER A 37 5.97 16.65 -10.19
CA SER A 37 6.88 16.77 -11.35
C SER A 37 7.12 18.23 -11.75
N SER A 38 8.13 18.46 -12.61
CA SER A 38 8.38 19.77 -13.22
C SER A 38 7.84 19.84 -14.66
N ALA A 39 7.26 20.99 -15.00
CA ALA A 39 6.77 21.36 -16.31
C ALA A 39 7.66 22.43 -16.99
N PRO A 40 7.64 22.54 -18.33
CA PRO A 40 8.37 23.58 -19.04
C PRO A 40 7.93 25.00 -18.64
N VAL A 41 8.88 25.92 -18.54
CA VAL A 41 8.60 27.36 -18.36
C VAL A 41 7.74 27.86 -19.54
N GLY A 42 6.62 28.51 -19.22
CA GLY A 42 5.63 28.95 -20.20
C GLY A 42 4.42 28.03 -20.37
N THR A 43 4.29 26.94 -19.60
CA THR A 43 3.02 26.19 -19.45
C THR A 43 1.85 27.15 -19.18
N SER A 44 0.75 26.99 -19.92
CA SER A 44 -0.42 27.88 -19.86
C SER A 44 -1.76 27.16 -19.62
N GLU A 45 -1.72 25.86 -19.37
CA GLU A 45 -2.88 24.99 -19.19
C GLU A 45 -2.55 23.96 -18.10
N VAL A 46 -3.50 23.72 -17.21
CA VAL A 46 -3.44 22.67 -16.17
C VAL A 46 -4.66 21.78 -16.34
N VAL A 47 -4.45 20.49 -16.55
CA VAL A 47 -5.48 19.48 -16.76
C VAL A 47 -5.49 18.48 -15.59
N VAL A 48 -6.69 18.09 -15.17
CA VAL A 48 -6.90 17.02 -14.19
C VAL A 48 -7.96 16.07 -14.75
N SER A 49 -7.61 14.78 -14.84
CA SER A 49 -8.49 13.70 -15.27
C SER A 49 -8.98 12.91 -14.07
N TYR A 50 -10.25 12.51 -14.11
CA TYR A 50 -10.92 11.77 -13.05
C TYR A 50 -11.51 10.46 -13.56
N SER A 51 -11.66 9.52 -12.65
CA SER A 51 -12.33 8.22 -12.83
C SER A 51 -13.79 8.33 -13.29
N GLU A 52 -14.42 9.51 -13.21
CA GLU A 52 -15.75 9.78 -13.71
C GLU A 52 -16.02 11.22 -14.17
N SER A 53 -17.18 11.40 -14.82
CA SER A 53 -17.74 12.70 -15.18
C SER A 53 -17.97 13.61 -13.96
N VAL A 54 -17.63 14.90 -14.10
CA VAL A 54 -17.77 15.93 -13.06
C VAL A 54 -18.69 17.07 -13.50
N GLU A 55 -19.36 17.75 -12.57
CA GLU A 55 -20.31 18.82 -12.88
C GLU A 55 -19.65 20.21 -12.85
N ILE A 56 -19.32 20.77 -14.03
CA ILE A 56 -18.56 22.02 -14.18
C ILE A 56 -19.20 23.22 -13.46
N SER A 57 -20.52 23.25 -13.31
CA SER A 57 -21.21 24.34 -12.61
C SER A 57 -20.90 24.42 -11.10
N PHE A 58 -20.27 23.37 -10.57
CA PHE A 58 -19.89 23.18 -9.16
C PHE A 58 -18.50 22.57 -9.00
N SER A 59 -17.71 22.57 -10.08
CA SER A 59 -16.39 21.99 -10.12
C SER A 59 -15.40 23.03 -10.59
N GLU A 60 -14.37 23.29 -9.81
CA GLU A 60 -13.36 24.31 -10.07
C GLU A 60 -11.95 23.73 -9.94
N LEU A 61 -11.08 24.14 -10.87
CA LEU A 61 -9.64 24.03 -10.74
C LEU A 61 -9.12 25.43 -10.49
N ARG A 62 -8.37 25.61 -9.39
CA ARG A 62 -7.65 26.85 -9.10
C ARG A 62 -6.16 26.56 -9.02
N VAL A 63 -5.34 27.41 -9.62
CA VAL A 63 -3.88 27.33 -9.60
C VAL A 63 -3.36 28.50 -8.78
N PHE A 64 -2.70 28.18 -7.67
CA PHE A 64 -2.04 29.13 -6.79
C PHE A 64 -0.52 29.04 -6.97
N ASP A 65 0.16 30.17 -6.86
CA ASP A 65 1.62 30.20 -6.80
C ASP A 65 2.16 29.91 -5.38
N SER A 66 3.48 29.91 -5.26
CA SER A 66 4.21 29.73 -4.00
C SER A 66 3.97 30.78 -2.91
N ILE A 67 3.24 31.88 -3.16
CA ILE A 67 2.80 32.84 -2.14
C ILE A 67 1.29 32.78 -1.88
N GLY A 68 0.56 31.88 -2.56
CA GLY A 68 -0.88 31.69 -2.41
C GLY A 68 -1.73 32.69 -3.21
N GLU A 69 -1.15 33.44 -4.16
CA GLU A 69 -1.94 34.24 -5.10
C GLU A 69 -2.46 33.34 -6.24
N GLN A 70 -3.72 33.53 -6.63
CA GLN A 70 -4.35 32.76 -7.70
C GLN A 70 -3.88 33.26 -9.07
N VAL A 71 -3.26 32.38 -9.87
CA VAL A 71 -2.60 32.70 -11.15
C VAL A 71 -3.31 32.15 -12.39
N ASP A 72 -4.42 31.44 -12.20
CA ASP A 72 -5.30 31.01 -13.28
C ASP A 72 -6.27 32.11 -13.75
N ASN A 73 -6.86 31.90 -14.93
CA ASN A 73 -7.79 32.83 -15.57
C ASN A 73 -9.25 32.69 -15.07
N GLY A 74 -9.54 31.80 -14.12
CA GLY A 74 -10.87 31.52 -13.61
C GLY A 74 -11.80 30.84 -14.63
N ASP A 75 -11.24 30.17 -15.64
CA ASP A 75 -11.94 29.67 -16.83
C ASP A 75 -12.04 28.14 -16.88
N THR A 76 -12.17 27.49 -15.72
CA THR A 76 -12.30 26.03 -15.62
C THR A 76 -13.36 25.50 -16.60
N SER A 77 -12.97 24.54 -17.43
CA SER A 77 -13.81 23.98 -18.49
C SER A 77 -13.46 22.53 -18.78
N TYR A 78 -14.23 21.87 -19.64
CA TYR A 78 -14.03 20.46 -19.99
C TYR A 78 -12.88 20.25 -20.99
N PHE A 79 -12.06 19.24 -20.74
CA PHE A 79 -10.92 18.87 -21.58
C PHE A 79 -11.11 17.45 -22.14
N GLU A 80 -11.23 17.31 -23.46
CA GLU A 80 -11.44 16.06 -24.24
C GLU A 80 -12.61 15.12 -23.86
N GLY A 81 -13.21 15.26 -22.67
CA GLY A 81 -14.38 14.56 -22.16
C GLY A 81 -15.08 15.36 -21.06
N ASP A 82 -16.11 14.80 -20.42
CA ASP A 82 -16.73 15.43 -19.24
C ASP A 82 -16.20 14.89 -17.90
N ASN A 83 -15.19 14.01 -17.96
CA ASN A 83 -14.43 13.43 -16.86
C ASN A 83 -13.01 14.02 -16.70
N SER A 84 -12.65 15.04 -17.48
CA SER A 84 -11.40 15.80 -17.28
C SER A 84 -11.68 17.30 -17.37
N LEU A 85 -10.99 18.06 -16.52
CA LEU A 85 -11.10 19.52 -16.44
C LEU A 85 -9.77 20.15 -16.83
N VAL A 86 -9.84 21.28 -17.54
CA VAL A 86 -8.72 22.20 -17.76
C VAL A 86 -9.04 23.55 -17.14
N VAL A 87 -8.01 24.23 -16.64
CA VAL A 87 -8.04 25.69 -16.41
C VAL A 87 -6.81 26.29 -17.09
N THR A 88 -6.96 27.49 -17.69
CA THR A 88 -5.84 28.17 -18.34
C THR A 88 -5.18 29.16 -17.38
N THR A 89 -3.89 29.37 -17.57
CA THR A 89 -3.06 30.31 -16.80
C THR A 89 -2.42 31.33 -17.73
N GLY A 90 -1.90 32.42 -17.18
CA GLY A 90 -0.81 33.13 -17.87
C GLY A 90 0.40 32.19 -18.03
N PRO A 91 1.29 32.40 -19.02
CA PRO A 91 2.48 31.55 -19.20
C PRO A 91 3.30 31.49 -17.90
N LEU A 92 3.28 30.33 -17.24
CA LEU A 92 3.81 30.17 -15.90
C LEU A 92 5.32 30.36 -15.89
N GLN A 93 5.81 31.07 -14.87
CA GLN A 93 7.23 31.34 -14.67
C GLN A 93 7.85 30.24 -13.81
N GLU A 94 9.15 30.33 -13.57
CA GLU A 94 9.85 29.39 -12.71
C GLU A 94 9.34 29.49 -11.26
N GLY A 95 8.80 28.40 -10.72
CA GLY A 95 8.16 28.39 -9.39
C GLY A 95 7.46 27.08 -9.03
N VAL A 96 6.98 26.99 -7.79
CA VAL A 96 6.07 25.94 -7.31
C VAL A 96 4.63 26.44 -7.46
N TYR A 97 3.74 25.58 -7.95
CA TYR A 97 2.31 25.86 -8.14
C TYR A 97 1.44 24.78 -7.50
N THR A 98 0.49 25.21 -6.67
CA THR A 98 -0.49 24.34 -6.01
C THR A 98 -1.81 24.40 -6.77
N VAL A 99 -2.30 23.25 -7.20
CA VAL A 99 -3.60 23.10 -7.87
C VAL A 99 -4.58 22.53 -6.87
N THR A 100 -5.62 23.30 -6.53
CA THR A 100 -6.78 22.75 -5.81
C THR A 100 -7.85 22.39 -6.82
N SER A 101 -8.16 21.11 -6.90
CA SER A 101 -9.41 20.63 -7.47
C SER A 101 -10.47 20.57 -6.38
N LYS A 102 -11.63 21.13 -6.67
CA LYS A 102 -12.87 20.93 -5.93
C LYS A 102 -13.89 20.47 -6.95
N VAL A 103 -14.15 19.16 -7.02
CA VAL A 103 -15.04 18.54 -8.02
C VAL A 103 -16.31 18.01 -7.38
N LEU A 104 -17.43 18.27 -8.04
CA LEU A 104 -18.69 17.63 -7.73
C LEU A 104 -18.94 16.48 -8.71
N SER A 105 -19.06 15.26 -8.18
CA SER A 105 -19.49 14.09 -8.96
C SER A 105 -20.73 14.38 -9.79
N ARG A 106 -20.70 14.04 -11.08
CA ARG A 106 -21.89 14.11 -11.93
C ARG A 106 -22.88 12.96 -11.69
N VAL A 107 -22.65 12.16 -10.65
CA VAL A 107 -23.36 10.90 -10.41
C VAL A 107 -23.92 10.79 -9.00
N ASP A 108 -23.07 10.66 -7.99
CA ASP A 108 -23.49 10.47 -6.60
C ASP A 108 -23.72 11.80 -5.86
N GLY A 109 -23.15 12.89 -6.37
CA GLY A 109 -23.23 14.23 -5.78
C GLY A 109 -22.33 14.44 -4.58
N HIS A 110 -21.33 13.59 -4.36
CA HIS A 110 -20.28 13.86 -3.40
C HIS A 110 -19.35 14.94 -3.97
N LEU A 111 -19.11 15.97 -3.16
CA LEU A 111 -17.97 16.86 -3.36
C LEU A 111 -16.70 16.10 -2.94
N VAL A 112 -15.72 16.03 -3.83
CA VAL A 112 -14.36 15.57 -3.57
C VAL A 112 -13.42 16.75 -3.76
N ASP A 113 -12.70 17.09 -2.71
CA ASP A 113 -11.63 18.08 -2.74
C ASP A 113 -10.30 17.32 -2.85
N TYR A 114 -9.45 17.70 -3.80
CA TYR A 114 -8.14 17.10 -4.06
C TYR A 114 -7.13 18.20 -4.35
N ALA A 115 -5.95 18.15 -3.73
CA ALA A 115 -4.89 19.11 -3.95
C ALA A 115 -3.61 18.40 -4.38
N PHE A 116 -2.96 18.94 -5.42
CA PHE A 116 -1.64 18.50 -5.85
C PHE A 116 -0.74 19.69 -6.14
N VAL A 117 0.56 19.45 -6.14
CA VAL A 117 1.58 20.49 -6.33
C VAL A 117 2.48 20.07 -7.48
N PHE A 118 2.79 20.99 -8.40
CA PHE A 118 3.73 20.79 -9.50
C PHE A 118 4.73 21.95 -9.57
N GLY A 119 5.87 21.72 -10.20
CA GLY A 119 6.91 22.72 -10.42
C GLY A 119 6.90 23.20 -11.86
N VAL A 120 7.43 24.40 -12.09
CA VAL A 120 7.71 24.92 -13.44
C VAL A 120 9.17 25.37 -13.46
N GLY A 121 9.96 24.90 -14.43
CA GLY A 121 11.41 25.11 -14.44
C GLY A 121 12.17 24.24 -13.43
N ASP A 122 13.40 24.61 -13.07
CA ASP A 122 14.32 23.77 -12.29
C ASP A 122 14.05 23.82 -10.76
N VAL A 123 12.76 23.74 -10.39
CA VAL A 123 12.27 23.95 -9.02
C VAL A 123 11.98 22.62 -8.32
N GLN A 124 12.60 22.41 -7.17
CA GLN A 124 12.30 21.29 -6.28
C GLN A 124 11.03 21.59 -5.47
N ILE A 125 10.15 20.59 -5.36
CA ILE A 125 8.83 20.70 -4.74
C ILE A 125 8.89 20.04 -3.36
N ASP A 126 8.74 20.82 -2.31
CA ASP A 126 8.57 20.30 -0.95
C ASP A 126 7.20 19.62 -0.80
N ARG A 127 7.15 18.55 0.01
CA ARG A 127 6.00 17.63 0.12
C ARG A 127 5.28 17.72 1.46
N SER A 128 5.96 18.22 2.49
CA SER A 128 5.42 18.58 3.81
C SER A 128 4.09 19.35 3.73
N ALA A 129 3.99 20.27 2.77
CA ALA A 129 2.84 21.15 2.55
C ALA A 129 1.51 20.44 2.21
N VAL A 130 1.53 19.15 1.83
CA VAL A 130 0.30 18.37 1.51
C VAL A 130 -0.05 17.37 2.62
N GLU A 131 0.91 16.93 3.44
CA GLU A 131 0.72 15.93 4.49
C GLU A 131 -0.18 16.42 5.65
N GLY A 132 -0.39 17.74 5.77
CA GLY A 132 -1.31 18.35 6.74
C GLY A 132 -2.80 18.28 6.39
N ALA A 133 -3.19 17.68 5.25
CA ALA A 133 -4.60 17.53 4.87
C ALA A 133 -5.31 16.51 5.77
N THR A 134 -6.11 16.99 6.74
CA THR A 134 -6.89 16.13 7.63
C THR A 134 -7.75 15.14 6.85
N PRO A 135 -7.79 13.84 7.23
CA PRO A 135 -8.51 12.82 6.48
C PRO A 135 -9.99 13.18 6.32
N THR A 136 -10.45 13.18 5.07
CA THR A 136 -11.86 13.34 4.71
C THR A 136 -12.68 12.29 5.44
N ASP A 137 -13.82 12.67 6.04
CA ASP A 137 -14.67 11.77 6.83
C ASP A 137 -15.03 10.49 6.04
N LEU A 138 -14.31 9.39 6.29
CA LEU A 138 -14.50 8.08 5.63
C LEU A 138 -15.96 7.59 5.71
N ILE A 139 -16.70 8.07 6.71
CA ILE A 139 -18.15 8.03 6.75
C ILE A 139 -18.67 9.40 7.23
N PHE A 140 -19.11 10.25 6.30
CA PHE A 140 -19.72 11.54 6.63
C PHE A 140 -21.10 11.37 7.32
N PHE A 141 -21.08 11.22 8.65
CA PHE A 141 -22.24 10.91 9.50
C PHE A 141 -23.48 11.81 9.30
N PRO A 142 -23.38 13.13 9.05
CA PRO A 142 -24.56 13.97 8.81
C PRO A 142 -25.38 13.50 7.60
N GLU A 143 -24.71 13.05 6.53
CA GLU A 143 -25.36 12.60 5.31
C GLU A 143 -25.95 11.19 5.47
N ALA A 144 -25.21 10.25 6.08
CA ALA A 144 -25.77 8.94 6.45
C ALA A 144 -27.01 9.08 7.37
N GLY A 145 -26.97 10.04 8.31
CA GLY A 145 -28.10 10.40 9.17
C GLY A 145 -29.29 11.01 8.41
N ALA A 146 -29.04 11.78 7.35
CA ALA A 146 -30.06 12.32 6.47
C ALA A 146 -30.66 11.26 5.51
N ARG A 147 -29.85 10.31 5.01
CA ARG A 147 -30.27 9.17 4.16
C ARG A 147 -31.15 8.18 4.95
N PHE A 148 -30.83 7.90 6.22
CA PHE A 148 -31.46 6.84 7.03
C PHE A 148 -33.00 6.88 7.14
N PRO A 149 -33.66 8.01 7.48
CA PRO A 149 -35.13 8.07 7.51
C PRO A 149 -35.78 7.80 6.15
N GLY A 150 -35.09 8.13 5.05
CA GLY A 150 -35.54 7.89 3.69
C GLY A 150 -35.50 6.41 3.32
N LEU A 151 -34.41 5.73 3.64
CA LEU A 151 -34.26 4.27 3.47
C LEU A 151 -35.33 3.49 4.25
N VAL A 152 -35.60 3.87 5.50
CA VAL A 152 -36.69 3.31 6.31
C VAL A 152 -38.06 3.63 5.70
N GLY A 153 -38.29 4.89 5.31
CA GLY A 153 -39.55 5.35 4.77
C GLY A 153 -39.94 4.67 3.45
N GLN A 154 -39.03 4.61 2.48
CA GLN A 154 -39.28 3.99 1.17
C GLN A 154 -39.48 2.47 1.31
N THR A 155 -38.69 1.82 2.17
CA THR A 155 -38.86 0.40 2.55
C THR A 155 -40.26 0.14 3.08
N VAL A 156 -40.75 0.98 4.00
CA VAL A 156 -42.11 0.88 4.56
C VAL A 156 -43.18 1.06 3.48
N VAL A 157 -43.07 2.09 2.64
CA VAL A 157 -44.07 2.41 1.60
C VAL A 157 -44.17 1.28 0.57
N LEU A 158 -43.03 0.88 -0.02
CA LEU A 158 -42.98 -0.16 -1.05
C LEU A 158 -43.34 -1.54 -0.48
N GLY A 159 -42.76 -1.91 0.66
CA GLY A 159 -43.02 -3.17 1.33
C GLY A 159 -44.47 -3.31 1.79
N ALA A 160 -45.11 -2.24 2.30
CA ALA A 160 -46.53 -2.26 2.64
C ALA A 160 -47.43 -2.38 1.39
N ALA A 161 -47.11 -1.69 0.30
CA ALA A 161 -47.84 -1.83 -0.96
C ALA A 161 -47.79 -3.28 -1.46
N ILE A 162 -46.58 -3.86 -1.61
CA ILE A 162 -46.37 -5.26 -2.05
C ILE A 162 -47.05 -6.24 -1.10
N ALA A 163 -46.83 -6.13 0.22
CA ALA A 163 -47.38 -7.06 1.20
C ALA A 163 -48.92 -6.97 1.30
N SER A 164 -49.51 -5.79 1.15
CA SER A 164 -50.98 -5.65 1.14
C SER A 164 -51.61 -6.32 -0.09
N LEU A 165 -50.97 -6.24 -1.27
CA LEU A 165 -51.40 -6.94 -2.47
C LEU A 165 -51.17 -8.46 -2.39
N PHE A 166 -50.01 -8.90 -1.90
CA PHE A 166 -49.63 -10.32 -1.91
C PHE A 166 -50.20 -11.12 -0.74
N VAL A 167 -50.11 -10.60 0.49
CA VAL A 167 -50.62 -11.26 1.70
C VAL A 167 -52.14 -11.09 1.76
N TRP A 168 -52.63 -9.86 1.95
CA TRP A 168 -54.06 -9.62 2.14
C TRP A 168 -54.86 -9.79 0.83
N GLY A 169 -54.37 -9.26 -0.29
CA GLY A 169 -55.00 -9.41 -1.61
C GLY A 169 -55.05 -10.84 -2.17
N THR A 170 -54.40 -11.82 -1.53
CA THR A 170 -54.57 -13.26 -1.84
C THR A 170 -55.15 -14.09 -0.69
N GLN A 171 -55.79 -13.44 0.28
CA GLN A 171 -56.46 -14.06 1.41
C GLN A 171 -57.97 -14.19 1.15
N ARG A 172 -58.57 -15.36 1.48
CA ARG A 172 -60.04 -15.54 1.42
C ARG A 172 -60.66 -14.68 2.54
N LYS A 173 -61.75 -13.96 2.23
CA LYS A 173 -62.39 -12.99 3.14
C LYS A 173 -63.64 -13.54 3.83
N ASP A 174 -64.01 -14.76 3.49
CA ASP A 174 -65.33 -15.37 3.75
C ASP A 174 -65.63 -15.50 5.26
N LEU A 175 -64.58 -15.65 6.09
CA LEU A 175 -64.66 -15.67 7.55
C LEU A 175 -65.17 -14.37 8.20
N ILE A 176 -65.19 -13.25 7.47
CA ILE A 176 -65.55 -11.93 7.98
C ILE A 176 -66.65 -11.27 7.16
N GLY A 177 -67.48 -12.01 6.44
CA GLY A 177 -68.48 -11.44 5.50
C GLY A 177 -69.29 -10.26 6.05
N GLU A 178 -69.82 -10.36 7.27
CA GLU A 178 -70.57 -9.29 7.94
C GLU A 178 -69.66 -8.22 8.58
N GLU A 179 -68.50 -8.61 9.13
CA GLU A 179 -67.54 -7.68 9.75
C GLU A 179 -66.65 -6.95 8.72
N LEU A 180 -66.73 -7.32 7.43
CA LEU A 180 -65.77 -6.92 6.40
C LEU A 180 -65.68 -5.41 6.23
N GLY A 181 -66.80 -4.69 6.23
CA GLY A 181 -66.79 -3.23 6.13
C GLY A 181 -66.15 -2.54 7.36
N ARG A 182 -66.30 -3.13 8.56
CA ARG A 182 -65.64 -2.64 9.79
C ARG A 182 -64.14 -2.91 9.73
N PHE A 183 -63.74 -4.11 9.32
CA PHE A 183 -62.34 -4.47 9.13
C PHE A 183 -61.68 -3.63 8.03
N GLU A 184 -62.29 -3.46 6.86
CA GLU A 184 -61.69 -2.72 5.76
C GLU A 184 -61.51 -1.24 6.11
N LYS A 185 -62.42 -0.64 6.89
CA LYS A 185 -62.21 0.72 7.44
C LYS A 185 -61.04 0.77 8.44
N ALA A 186 -60.90 -0.21 9.33
CA ALA A 186 -59.81 -0.27 10.30
C ALA A 186 -58.44 -0.56 9.64
N PHE A 187 -58.42 -1.47 8.66
CA PHE A 187 -57.24 -1.82 7.87
C PHE A 187 -56.81 -0.67 6.95
N HIS A 188 -57.76 0.00 6.29
CA HIS A 188 -57.52 1.25 5.56
C HIS A 188 -56.84 2.27 6.48
N GLY A 189 -57.46 2.61 7.62
CA GLY A 189 -56.88 3.58 8.56
C GLY A 189 -55.44 3.23 9.00
N LYS A 190 -55.17 1.96 9.36
CA LYS A 190 -53.82 1.53 9.77
C LYS A 190 -52.81 1.46 8.63
N PHE A 191 -53.23 1.12 7.42
CA PHE A 191 -52.40 1.19 6.22
C PHE A 191 -52.06 2.65 5.87
N MET A 192 -53.04 3.56 5.89
CA MET A 192 -52.81 4.99 5.64
C MET A 192 -51.90 5.61 6.70
N THR A 193 -52.06 5.25 7.98
CA THR A 193 -51.12 5.68 9.05
C THR A 193 -49.69 5.22 8.76
N LEU A 194 -49.51 3.95 8.38
CA LEU A 194 -48.18 3.36 8.15
C LEU A 194 -47.50 3.94 6.90
N VAL A 195 -48.21 4.01 5.78
CA VAL A 195 -47.69 4.59 4.53
C VAL A 195 -47.46 6.10 4.69
N GLY A 196 -48.33 6.80 5.42
CA GLY A 196 -48.17 8.22 5.71
C GLY A 196 -46.92 8.50 6.54
N ALA A 197 -46.67 7.72 7.60
CA ALA A 197 -45.44 7.81 8.38
C ALA A 197 -44.19 7.51 7.54
N GLY A 198 -44.25 6.52 6.65
CA GLY A 198 -43.18 6.23 5.70
C GLY A 198 -42.92 7.38 4.72
N LEU A 199 -43.96 7.98 4.14
CA LEU A 199 -43.83 9.14 3.24
C LEU A 199 -43.34 10.41 3.95
N VAL A 200 -43.73 10.62 5.21
CA VAL A 200 -43.18 11.71 6.03
C VAL A 200 -41.69 11.49 6.30
N ALA A 201 -41.25 10.25 6.53
CA ALA A 201 -39.83 9.93 6.70
C ALA A 201 -39.02 10.11 5.41
N VAL A 202 -39.56 9.74 4.24
CA VAL A 202 -38.97 10.04 2.92
C VAL A 202 -38.90 11.56 2.69
N PHE A 203 -39.99 12.29 2.92
CA PHE A 203 -40.03 13.73 2.72
C PHE A 203 -39.04 14.47 3.63
N ALA A 204 -39.00 14.12 4.92
CA ALA A 204 -38.04 14.68 5.87
C ALA A 204 -36.60 14.33 5.47
N SER A 205 -36.33 13.10 5.05
CA SER A 205 -35.02 12.69 4.52
C SER A 205 -34.62 13.50 3.29
N ASN A 206 -35.51 13.70 2.31
CA ASN A 206 -35.20 14.53 1.14
C ASN A 206 -34.85 15.98 1.56
N ILE A 207 -35.60 16.59 2.50
CA ILE A 207 -35.29 17.94 2.98
C ILE A 207 -33.95 17.98 3.75
N LEU A 208 -33.68 16.99 4.60
CA LEU A 208 -32.41 16.86 5.31
C LEU A 208 -31.25 16.68 4.32
N MET A 209 -31.41 15.83 3.31
CA MET A 209 -30.41 15.58 2.26
C MET A 209 -30.07 16.85 1.48
N LEU A 210 -31.08 17.63 1.06
CA LEU A 210 -30.81 18.92 0.41
C LEU A 210 -30.13 19.89 1.37
N THR A 211 -30.51 19.90 2.65
CA THR A 211 -29.88 20.77 3.67
C THR A 211 -28.42 20.41 3.88
N VAL A 212 -28.09 19.12 4.05
CA VAL A 212 -26.72 18.64 4.20
C VAL A 212 -25.89 18.93 2.95
N GLN A 213 -26.44 18.71 1.75
CA GLN A 213 -25.75 19.04 0.50
C GLN A 213 -25.54 20.55 0.32
N THR A 214 -26.51 21.42 0.63
CA THR A 214 -26.28 22.88 0.60
C THR A 214 -25.23 23.35 1.61
N LEU A 215 -25.08 22.66 2.74
CA LEU A 215 -24.02 22.95 3.71
C LEU A 215 -22.66 22.43 3.23
N ARG A 216 -22.61 21.23 2.63
CA ARG A 216 -21.39 20.60 2.09
C ARG A 216 -20.84 21.31 0.86
N LEU A 217 -21.72 21.84 0.00
CA LEU A 217 -21.36 22.58 -1.21
C LEU A 217 -21.12 24.08 -0.96
N GLU A 218 -21.43 24.58 0.25
CA GLU A 218 -21.51 26.01 0.61
C GLU A 218 -22.44 26.85 -0.30
N ALA A 219 -23.25 26.19 -1.13
CA ALA A 219 -24.05 26.77 -2.19
C ALA A 219 -25.52 26.94 -1.79
N SER A 220 -26.28 27.78 -2.52
CA SER A 220 -27.70 27.93 -2.21
C SER A 220 -28.50 26.69 -2.60
N ALA A 221 -29.68 26.53 -2.00
CA ALA A 221 -30.61 25.47 -2.36
C ALA A 221 -31.11 25.54 -3.81
N PHE A 222 -30.95 26.66 -4.52
CA PHE A 222 -31.24 26.74 -5.96
C PHE A 222 -30.09 26.20 -6.81
N ASP A 223 -28.85 26.34 -6.33
CA ASP A 223 -27.65 25.94 -7.04
C ASP A 223 -27.43 24.43 -6.86
N ALA A 224 -27.54 23.93 -5.64
CA ALA A 224 -27.54 22.49 -5.34
C ALA A 224 -28.61 21.70 -6.13
N LEU A 225 -29.70 22.34 -6.58
CA LEU A 225 -30.74 21.72 -7.43
C LEU A 225 -30.40 21.66 -8.93
N GLN A 226 -29.41 22.42 -9.40
CA GLN A 226 -28.91 22.38 -10.78
C GLN A 226 -27.88 21.24 -11.00
N THR A 227 -27.32 20.70 -9.92
CA THR A 227 -26.40 19.55 -9.93
C THR A 227 -27.07 18.25 -10.42
N SER A 228 -26.25 17.26 -10.80
CA SER A 228 -26.62 15.85 -10.99
C SER A 228 -27.50 15.29 -9.88
N PHE A 229 -27.03 15.42 -8.63
CA PHE A 229 -27.75 15.07 -7.42
C PHE A 229 -29.04 15.88 -7.29
N GLY A 230 -29.02 17.17 -7.61
CA GLY A 230 -30.16 18.08 -7.63
C GLY A 230 -31.26 17.65 -8.59
N MET A 231 -30.89 17.10 -9.75
CA MET A 231 -31.80 16.48 -10.71
C MET A 231 -32.42 15.19 -10.13
N THR A 232 -31.60 14.28 -9.62
CA THR A 232 -32.06 13.02 -8.99
C THR A 232 -32.94 13.29 -7.76
N TRP A 233 -32.58 14.29 -6.96
CA TRP A 233 -33.35 14.80 -5.83
C TRP A 233 -34.67 15.43 -6.28
N SER A 234 -34.67 16.22 -7.36
CA SER A 234 -35.89 16.85 -7.90
C SER A 234 -36.88 15.80 -8.42
N ILE A 235 -36.37 14.76 -9.09
CA ILE A 235 -37.14 13.58 -9.50
C ILE A 235 -37.68 12.86 -8.25
N ARG A 236 -36.83 12.58 -7.26
CA ARG A 236 -37.18 11.93 -5.98
C ARG A 236 -38.23 12.72 -5.18
N MET A 237 -38.11 14.03 -5.13
CA MET A 237 -39.05 14.94 -4.45
C MET A 237 -40.37 15.02 -5.23
N GLY A 238 -40.34 15.14 -6.56
CA GLY A 238 -41.53 15.08 -7.41
C GLY A 238 -42.31 13.77 -7.25
N ILE A 239 -41.60 12.64 -7.22
CA ILE A 239 -42.16 11.32 -6.91
C ILE A 239 -42.75 11.30 -5.49
N THR A 240 -42.08 11.90 -4.49
CA THR A 240 -42.54 11.96 -3.10
C THR A 240 -43.82 12.80 -2.96
N VAL A 241 -43.91 13.96 -3.63
CA VAL A 241 -45.12 14.80 -3.68
C VAL A 241 -46.26 14.08 -4.42
N ALA A 242 -45.97 13.39 -5.52
CA ALA A 242 -46.95 12.56 -6.21
C ALA A 242 -47.46 11.40 -5.34
N LEU A 243 -46.57 10.75 -4.56
CA LEU A 243 -46.93 9.73 -3.57
C LEU A 243 -47.81 10.28 -2.45
N LEU A 244 -47.53 11.49 -1.95
CA LEU A 244 -48.36 12.18 -0.96
C LEU A 244 -49.76 12.52 -1.52
N GLY A 245 -49.83 12.96 -2.79
CA GLY A 245 -51.09 13.19 -3.49
C GLY A 245 -51.91 11.91 -3.69
N VAL A 246 -51.26 10.82 -4.10
CA VAL A 246 -51.87 9.48 -4.20
C VAL A 246 -52.33 8.99 -2.82
N TRP A 247 -51.54 9.18 -1.78
CA TRP A 247 -51.87 8.83 -0.39
C TRP A 247 -53.11 9.58 0.09
N PHE A 248 -53.19 10.90 -0.11
CA PHE A 248 -54.37 11.70 0.27
C PHE A 248 -55.62 11.31 -0.53
N ALA A 249 -55.47 11.03 -1.84
CA ALA A 249 -56.56 10.54 -2.68
C ALA A 249 -57.06 9.16 -2.23
N MET A 250 -56.14 8.25 -1.84
CA MET A 250 -56.48 6.95 -1.24
C MET A 250 -57.18 7.12 0.12
N GLU A 251 -56.70 8.02 0.99
CA GLU A 251 -57.29 8.27 2.30
C GLU A 251 -58.75 8.71 2.15
N ARG A 252 -58.98 9.73 1.31
CA ARG A 252 -60.32 10.26 0.98
C ARG A 252 -61.23 9.23 0.30
N ALA A 253 -60.69 8.25 -0.43
CA ALA A 253 -61.46 7.15 -1.01
C ALA A 253 -61.99 6.16 0.05
N GLY A 254 -61.47 6.17 1.28
CA GLY A 254 -61.98 5.43 2.44
C GLY A 254 -61.84 3.91 2.38
N ARG A 255 -61.26 3.35 1.30
CA ARG A 255 -61.09 1.91 1.08
C ARG A 255 -59.88 1.63 0.19
N LEU A 256 -59.17 0.54 0.46
CA LEU A 256 -58.08 0.06 -0.37
C LEU A 256 -58.60 -0.84 -1.49
N SER A 257 -58.10 -0.64 -2.72
CA SER A 257 -58.37 -1.54 -3.84
C SER A 257 -57.10 -1.75 -4.68
N PRO A 258 -56.91 -2.92 -5.33
CA PRO A 258 -55.69 -3.18 -6.10
C PRO A 258 -55.44 -2.19 -7.25
N ARG A 259 -56.51 -1.62 -7.83
CA ARG A 259 -56.39 -0.55 -8.84
C ARG A 259 -55.96 0.79 -8.22
N GLY A 260 -56.49 1.14 -7.05
CA GLY A 260 -56.10 2.35 -6.32
C GLY A 260 -54.68 2.29 -5.75
N GLN A 261 -54.15 1.09 -5.48
CA GLN A 261 -52.78 0.88 -5.04
C GLN A 261 -51.75 0.82 -6.19
N ALA A 262 -52.18 0.73 -7.45
CA ALA A 262 -51.26 0.64 -8.58
C ALA A 262 -50.39 1.91 -8.78
N PRO A 263 -50.92 3.16 -8.67
CA PRO A 263 -50.08 4.36 -8.70
C PRO A 263 -49.07 4.41 -7.55
N LEU A 264 -49.49 4.04 -6.34
CA LEU A 264 -48.62 3.97 -5.16
C LEU A 264 -47.45 2.99 -5.39
N LEU A 265 -47.74 1.82 -5.95
CA LEU A 265 -46.74 0.80 -6.26
C LEU A 265 -45.74 1.25 -7.34
N VAL A 266 -46.22 1.85 -8.43
CA VAL A 266 -45.36 2.32 -9.53
C VAL A 266 -44.45 3.47 -9.07
N LEU A 267 -45.00 4.45 -8.36
CA LEU A 267 -44.21 5.56 -7.83
C LEU A 267 -43.23 5.10 -6.74
N ALA A 268 -43.57 4.09 -5.93
CA ALA A 268 -42.63 3.53 -4.95
C ALA A 268 -41.50 2.70 -5.58
N LEU A 269 -41.74 2.08 -6.75
CA LEU A 269 -40.71 1.44 -7.59
C LEU A 269 -39.73 2.46 -8.19
N LEU A 270 -40.25 3.59 -8.67
CA LEU A 270 -39.42 4.71 -9.15
C LEU A 270 -38.66 5.39 -8.01
N LEU A 271 -39.26 5.49 -6.81
CA LEU A 271 -38.60 6.04 -5.62
C LEU A 271 -37.34 5.25 -5.24
N ILE A 272 -37.41 3.90 -5.20
CA ILE A 272 -36.21 3.11 -4.89
C ILE A 272 -35.18 3.14 -6.02
N ALA A 273 -35.57 3.37 -7.28
CA ALA A 273 -34.62 3.54 -8.38
C ALA A 273 -33.71 4.76 -8.16
N THR A 274 -34.26 5.88 -7.67
CA THR A 274 -33.45 7.05 -7.26
C THR A 274 -32.48 6.76 -6.10
N THR A 275 -32.58 5.60 -5.42
CA THR A 275 -31.65 5.23 -4.35
C THR A 275 -30.46 4.45 -4.90
N THR A 276 -30.69 3.56 -5.87
CA THR A 276 -29.60 2.91 -6.63
C THR A 276 -28.75 3.95 -7.35
N MET A 277 -29.38 4.97 -7.94
CA MET A 277 -28.72 6.13 -8.56
C MET A 277 -27.91 7.01 -7.58
N MET A 278 -27.96 6.76 -6.27
CA MET A 278 -27.21 7.49 -5.23
C MET A 278 -26.38 6.51 -4.37
N GLY A 279 -25.82 5.46 -4.98
CA GLY A 279 -25.06 4.45 -4.26
C GLY A 279 -24.19 3.54 -5.15
N HIS A 280 -23.36 2.74 -4.48
CA HIS A 280 -22.23 2.00 -5.08
C HIS A 280 -22.54 1.09 -6.26
N GLY A 281 -23.77 0.56 -6.35
CA GLY A 281 -24.22 -0.23 -7.51
C GLY A 281 -24.25 0.59 -8.80
N THR A 282 -24.60 1.87 -8.73
CA THR A 282 -24.36 2.82 -9.83
C THR A 282 -22.88 3.15 -9.92
N ALA A 283 -22.23 3.51 -8.80
CA ALA A 283 -20.83 3.92 -8.77
C ALA A 283 -19.92 3.08 -9.68
N SER A 284 -19.92 1.75 -9.57
CA SER A 284 -19.07 0.86 -10.40
C SER A 284 -19.07 1.07 -11.93
N GLY A 285 -19.97 1.89 -12.50
CA GLY A 285 -20.16 2.08 -13.95
C GLY A 285 -20.80 0.87 -14.65
N GLN A 286 -20.88 -0.28 -13.96
CA GLN A 286 -21.36 -1.54 -14.50
C GLN A 286 -22.89 -1.65 -14.44
N PRO A 287 -23.59 -1.80 -15.59
CA PRO A 287 -25.04 -2.04 -15.59
C PRO A 287 -25.47 -3.31 -14.85
N SER A 288 -24.55 -4.28 -14.69
CA SER A 288 -24.71 -5.47 -13.84
C SER A 288 -24.89 -5.11 -12.37
N ALA A 289 -23.99 -4.30 -11.81
CA ALA A 289 -24.04 -3.89 -10.40
C ALA A 289 -25.28 -3.02 -10.11
N MET A 290 -25.61 -2.09 -11.01
CA MET A 290 -26.84 -1.28 -10.96
C MET A 290 -28.10 -2.16 -10.86
N ALA A 291 -28.21 -3.13 -11.75
CA ALA A 291 -29.35 -4.04 -11.76
C ALA A 291 -29.40 -4.94 -10.51
N LEU A 292 -28.25 -5.38 -10.00
CA LEU A 292 -28.14 -6.19 -8.79
C LEU A 292 -28.52 -5.40 -7.53
N ASP A 293 -28.05 -4.16 -7.37
CA ASP A 293 -28.45 -3.29 -6.26
C ASP A 293 -29.95 -2.95 -6.33
N TYR A 294 -30.47 -2.53 -7.49
CA TYR A 294 -31.90 -2.21 -7.63
C TYR A 294 -32.78 -3.39 -7.21
N VAL A 295 -32.40 -4.60 -7.62
CA VAL A 295 -33.06 -5.84 -7.21
C VAL A 295 -32.86 -6.13 -5.72
N HIS A 296 -31.66 -5.92 -5.16
CA HIS A 296 -31.38 -6.07 -3.72
C HIS A 296 -32.25 -5.13 -2.87
N ASN A 297 -32.40 -3.87 -3.29
CA ASN A 297 -33.20 -2.85 -2.61
C ASN A 297 -34.72 -3.08 -2.75
N LEU A 298 -35.21 -3.46 -3.92
CA LEU A 298 -36.59 -3.91 -4.15
C LEU A 298 -36.96 -5.08 -3.24
N VAL A 299 -36.08 -6.08 -3.18
CA VAL A 299 -36.34 -7.33 -2.46
C VAL A 299 -36.22 -7.14 -0.95
N SER A 300 -35.24 -6.37 -0.48
CA SER A 300 -35.11 -5.97 0.93
C SER A 300 -36.30 -5.14 1.38
N SER A 301 -36.81 -4.24 0.53
CA SER A 301 -38.04 -3.48 0.79
C SER A 301 -39.26 -4.39 0.98
N ALA A 302 -39.42 -5.39 0.11
CA ALA A 302 -40.50 -6.38 0.22
C ALA A 302 -40.40 -7.23 1.50
N TRP A 303 -39.18 -7.57 1.94
CA TRP A 303 -38.94 -8.27 3.20
C TRP A 303 -39.23 -7.38 4.42
N ILE A 304 -38.42 -6.35 4.65
CA ILE A 304 -38.42 -5.56 5.90
C ILE A 304 -39.73 -4.75 6.02
N GLY A 305 -40.12 -4.03 4.97
CA GLY A 305 -41.39 -3.30 4.95
C GLY A 305 -42.61 -4.21 5.05
N GLY A 306 -42.50 -5.46 4.59
CA GLY A 306 -43.50 -6.51 4.77
C GLY A 306 -43.67 -6.95 6.24
N ILE A 307 -42.58 -7.09 7.01
CA ILE A 307 -42.61 -7.33 8.47
C ILE A 307 -43.32 -6.17 9.17
N ILE A 308 -42.94 -4.92 8.83
CA ILE A 308 -43.53 -3.71 9.41
C ILE A 308 -45.05 -3.64 9.09
N PHE A 309 -45.46 -3.94 7.85
CA PHE A 309 -46.86 -4.05 7.46
C PHE A 309 -47.63 -5.09 8.28
N LEU A 310 -47.06 -6.28 8.53
CA LEU A 310 -47.71 -7.27 9.40
C LEU A 310 -47.86 -6.76 10.84
N ALA A 311 -46.80 -6.19 11.41
CA ALA A 311 -46.73 -5.75 12.80
C ALA A 311 -47.63 -4.54 13.11
N PHE A 312 -47.74 -3.59 12.19
CA PHE A 312 -48.37 -2.27 12.43
C PHE A 312 -49.65 -2.02 11.62
N ALA A 313 -49.85 -2.65 10.45
CA ALA A 313 -51.08 -2.52 9.67
C ALA A 313 -52.02 -3.73 9.84
N LEU A 314 -51.59 -4.93 9.43
CA LEU A 314 -52.50 -6.09 9.32
C LEU A 314 -52.92 -6.65 10.68
N LEU A 315 -51.97 -7.05 11.55
CA LEU A 315 -52.31 -7.67 12.84
C LEU A 315 -53.08 -6.72 13.78
N PRO A 316 -52.79 -5.40 13.84
CA PRO A 316 -53.61 -4.46 14.60
C PRO A 316 -55.03 -4.27 14.06
N ALA A 317 -55.23 -4.26 12.74
CA ALA A 317 -56.56 -4.17 12.14
C ALA A 317 -57.43 -5.40 12.45
N LEU A 318 -56.83 -6.60 12.47
CA LEU A 318 -57.52 -7.84 12.83
C LEU A 318 -58.04 -7.86 14.28
N ARG A 319 -57.61 -6.95 15.17
CA ARG A 319 -58.07 -6.89 16.57
C ARG A 319 -59.54 -6.47 16.74
N GLY A 320 -60.13 -5.82 15.73
CA GLY A 320 -61.54 -5.41 15.74
C GLY A 320 -62.53 -6.50 15.31
N LEU A 321 -62.06 -7.75 15.17
CA LEU A 321 -62.83 -8.93 14.79
C LEU A 321 -63.01 -9.89 15.96
N GLY A 322 -64.06 -10.72 15.91
CA GLY A 322 -64.24 -11.84 16.83
C GLY A 322 -63.07 -12.84 16.81
N ASP A 323 -62.77 -13.48 17.95
CA ASP A 323 -61.55 -14.27 18.16
C ASP A 323 -61.27 -15.30 17.06
N ARG A 324 -62.28 -16.08 16.64
CA ARG A 324 -62.14 -17.09 15.58
C ARG A 324 -61.65 -16.47 14.26
N ALA A 325 -62.17 -15.31 13.88
CA ALA A 325 -61.77 -14.61 12.67
C ALA A 325 -60.40 -13.95 12.83
N ARG A 326 -60.14 -13.25 13.95
CA ARG A 326 -58.85 -12.62 14.24
C ARG A 326 -57.70 -13.63 14.18
N GLU A 327 -57.82 -14.75 14.89
CA GLU A 327 -56.75 -15.73 15.01
C GLU A 327 -56.59 -16.58 13.73
N GLY A 328 -57.71 -16.97 13.10
CA GLY A 328 -57.69 -17.69 11.83
C GLY A 328 -57.05 -16.87 10.69
N LEU A 329 -57.43 -15.59 10.55
CA LEU A 329 -56.82 -14.71 9.54
C LEU A 329 -55.36 -14.35 9.87
N SER A 330 -55.01 -14.24 11.16
CA SER A 330 -53.60 -14.06 11.57
C SER A 330 -52.73 -15.26 11.19
N LEU A 331 -53.21 -16.49 11.38
CA LEU A 331 -52.51 -17.70 10.95
C LEU A 331 -52.46 -17.83 9.42
N ALA A 332 -53.54 -17.49 8.71
CA ALA A 332 -53.58 -17.55 7.24
C ALA A 332 -52.66 -16.52 6.56
N ALA A 333 -52.29 -15.43 7.24
CA ALA A 333 -51.30 -14.47 6.76
C ALA A 333 -49.86 -15.03 6.80
N MET A 334 -49.50 -15.82 7.83
CA MET A 334 -48.14 -16.35 8.03
C MET A 334 -47.52 -17.00 6.76
N PRO A 335 -48.08 -18.09 6.19
CA PRO A 335 -47.43 -18.78 5.07
C PRO A 335 -47.49 -17.96 3.77
N ARG A 336 -48.38 -16.96 3.67
CA ARG A 336 -48.40 -16.02 2.54
C ARG A 336 -47.21 -15.07 2.59
N PHE A 337 -46.90 -14.54 3.77
CA PHE A 337 -45.69 -13.74 3.98
C PHE A 337 -44.42 -14.60 3.86
N SER A 338 -44.38 -15.79 4.48
CA SER A 338 -43.20 -16.67 4.40
C SER A 338 -42.81 -17.01 2.96
N ILE A 339 -43.76 -17.28 2.06
CA ILE A 339 -43.45 -17.51 0.63
C ILE A 339 -42.76 -16.30 0.00
N MET A 340 -43.22 -15.08 0.30
CA MET A 340 -42.66 -13.84 -0.23
C MET A 340 -41.24 -13.60 0.32
N PHE A 341 -41.06 -13.79 1.62
CA PHE A 341 -39.78 -13.73 2.33
C PHE A 341 -38.76 -14.78 1.84
N ILE A 342 -39.20 -16.01 1.55
CA ILE A 342 -38.30 -17.07 1.05
C ILE A 342 -37.82 -16.77 -0.38
N ILE A 343 -38.69 -16.25 -1.25
CA ILE A 343 -38.27 -15.72 -2.56
C ILE A 343 -37.26 -14.57 -2.35
N ALA A 344 -37.51 -13.69 -1.39
CA ALA A 344 -36.64 -12.56 -1.11
C ALA A 344 -35.23 -12.97 -0.66
N ILE A 345 -35.11 -13.91 0.29
CA ILE A 345 -33.82 -14.48 0.71
C ILE A 345 -33.07 -15.07 -0.47
N GLY A 346 -33.75 -15.84 -1.34
CA GLY A 346 -33.11 -16.48 -2.49
C GLY A 346 -32.48 -15.52 -3.47
N ILE A 347 -33.06 -14.34 -3.64
CA ILE A 347 -32.50 -13.28 -4.48
C ILE A 347 -31.38 -12.57 -3.73
N VAL A 348 -31.57 -12.19 -2.47
CA VAL A 348 -30.55 -11.48 -1.65
C VAL A 348 -29.28 -12.30 -1.44
N ILE A 349 -29.38 -13.63 -1.29
CA ILE A 349 -28.23 -14.54 -1.21
C ILE A 349 -27.40 -14.56 -2.51
N ILE A 350 -28.00 -14.25 -3.66
CA ILE A 350 -27.29 -14.13 -4.94
C ILE A 350 -26.79 -12.69 -5.11
N THR A 351 -27.68 -11.69 -5.01
CA THR A 351 -27.32 -10.31 -5.35
C THR A 351 -26.38 -9.66 -4.35
N GLY A 352 -26.41 -10.03 -3.07
CA GLY A 352 -25.46 -9.49 -2.08
C GLY A 352 -24.01 -9.87 -2.40
N PRO A 353 -23.65 -11.17 -2.42
CA PRO A 353 -22.29 -11.61 -2.70
C PRO A 353 -21.81 -11.31 -4.13
N VAL A 354 -22.69 -11.36 -5.13
CA VAL A 354 -22.32 -11.00 -6.51
C VAL A 354 -22.14 -9.50 -6.67
N LEU A 355 -22.94 -8.65 -6.00
CA LEU A 355 -22.69 -7.21 -6.00
C LEU A 355 -21.39 -6.87 -5.29
N MET A 356 -21.04 -7.57 -4.20
CA MET A 356 -19.74 -7.39 -3.55
C MET A 356 -18.60 -7.74 -4.52
N TRP A 357 -18.63 -8.92 -5.14
CA TRP A 357 -17.63 -9.35 -6.12
C TRP A 357 -17.44 -8.43 -7.34
N LEU A 358 -18.44 -7.59 -7.67
CA LEU A 358 -18.34 -6.59 -8.75
C LEU A 358 -17.89 -5.20 -8.26
N LEU A 359 -17.67 -5.03 -6.96
CA LEU A 359 -17.21 -3.81 -6.30
C LEU A 359 -15.84 -3.98 -5.62
N GLU A 360 -15.52 -5.19 -5.19
CA GLU A 360 -14.27 -5.57 -4.52
C GLU A 360 -14.17 -7.11 -4.48
N ASP A 361 -13.01 -7.68 -4.83
CA ASP A 361 -12.79 -9.15 -4.74
C ASP A 361 -11.54 -9.62 -3.98
N ASP A 362 -10.77 -8.70 -3.39
CA ASP A 362 -9.73 -9.07 -2.43
C ASP A 362 -10.28 -9.30 -1.00
N LEU A 363 -9.84 -10.38 -0.34
CA LEU A 363 -10.30 -10.71 1.01
C LEU A 363 -9.51 -9.99 2.13
N GLY A 364 -8.29 -9.54 1.88
CA GLY A 364 -7.50 -8.72 2.80
C GLY A 364 -8.10 -7.32 2.93
N MET A 365 -8.30 -6.62 1.81
CA MET A 365 -8.91 -5.29 1.75
C MET A 365 -10.32 -5.30 2.38
N ILE A 366 -11.15 -6.30 2.08
CA ILE A 366 -12.45 -6.48 2.73
C ILE A 366 -12.32 -6.77 4.23
N ALA A 367 -11.31 -7.51 4.70
CA ALA A 367 -11.16 -7.82 6.12
C ALA A 367 -10.63 -6.62 6.93
N GLY A 368 -9.73 -5.82 6.37
CA GLY A 368 -9.15 -4.63 6.99
C GLY A 368 -10.16 -3.48 7.09
N SER A 369 -10.81 -3.15 5.98
CA SER A 369 -11.65 -1.94 5.81
C SER A 369 -12.82 -1.78 6.78
N THR A 370 -13.18 -0.53 7.05
CA THR A 370 -14.38 -0.11 7.78
C THR A 370 -15.65 -0.57 7.05
N TYR A 371 -15.67 -0.47 5.72
CA TYR A 371 -16.71 -0.97 4.83
C TYR A 371 -16.98 -2.46 5.05
N GLY A 372 -15.93 -3.29 5.09
CA GLY A 372 -16.05 -4.72 5.36
C GLY A 372 -16.56 -5.04 6.77
N ARG A 373 -16.10 -4.31 7.79
CA ARG A 373 -16.63 -4.43 9.17
C ARG A 373 -18.14 -4.15 9.23
N LEU A 374 -18.63 -3.15 8.49
CA LEU A 374 -20.07 -2.87 8.36
C LEU A 374 -20.83 -3.99 7.62
N ILE A 375 -20.24 -4.62 6.61
CA ILE A 375 -20.82 -5.79 5.93
C ILE A 375 -20.98 -6.97 6.89
N VAL A 376 -20.00 -7.26 7.75
CA VAL A 376 -20.11 -8.32 8.77
C VAL A 376 -21.28 -8.05 9.71
N ILE A 377 -21.46 -6.80 10.16
CA ILE A 377 -22.61 -6.40 11.00
C ILE A 377 -23.93 -6.57 10.24
N LYS A 378 -24.02 -6.17 8.96
CA LYS A 378 -25.19 -6.37 8.09
C LYS A 378 -25.56 -7.86 7.96
N ILE A 379 -24.57 -8.73 7.78
CA ILE A 379 -24.76 -10.19 7.69
C ILE A 379 -25.28 -10.76 9.03
N LEU A 380 -24.66 -10.39 10.16
CA LEU A 380 -25.10 -10.85 11.49
C LEU A 380 -26.55 -10.45 11.81
N LEU A 381 -26.93 -9.20 11.53
CA LEU A 381 -28.30 -8.72 11.71
C LEU A 381 -29.30 -9.46 10.80
N ALA A 382 -28.96 -9.68 9.52
CA ALA A 382 -29.79 -10.44 8.59
C ALA A 382 -29.96 -11.90 9.05
N SER A 383 -28.88 -12.56 9.47
CA SER A 383 -28.91 -13.93 10.01
C SER A 383 -29.79 -14.04 11.26
N ALA A 384 -29.73 -13.07 12.17
CA ALA A 384 -30.61 -13.01 13.34
C ALA A 384 -32.09 -12.92 12.95
N MET A 385 -32.44 -12.05 11.99
CA MET A 385 -33.81 -11.93 11.47
C MET A 385 -34.31 -13.23 10.82
N ILE A 386 -33.45 -13.93 10.05
CA ILE A 386 -33.78 -15.23 9.45
C ILE A 386 -34.04 -16.28 10.54
N GLY A 387 -33.28 -16.27 11.64
CA GLY A 387 -33.48 -17.13 12.81
C GLY A 387 -34.85 -16.93 13.50
N ILE A 388 -35.32 -15.69 13.63
CA ILE A 388 -36.64 -15.41 14.21
C ILE A 388 -37.76 -15.83 13.22
N GLY A 389 -37.57 -15.60 11.92
CA GLY A 389 -38.47 -16.09 10.87
C GLY A 389 -38.61 -17.62 10.85
N TRP A 390 -37.52 -18.35 11.08
CA TRP A 390 -37.52 -19.80 11.31
C TRP A 390 -38.36 -20.17 12.54
N TYR A 391 -38.15 -19.47 13.66
CA TYR A 391 -38.93 -19.67 14.89
C TYR A 391 -40.44 -19.43 14.67
N HIS A 392 -40.82 -18.44 13.86
CA HIS A 392 -42.23 -18.25 13.47
C HIS A 392 -42.79 -19.48 12.74
N GLN A 393 -42.13 -19.92 11.67
CA GLN A 393 -42.65 -20.97 10.79
C GLN A 393 -42.60 -22.38 11.43
N PHE A 394 -41.62 -22.66 12.29
CA PHE A 394 -41.46 -23.98 12.93
C PHE A 394 -42.04 -24.08 14.33
N SER A 395 -42.05 -23.01 15.13
CA SER A 395 -42.60 -23.02 16.50
C SER A 395 -43.96 -22.33 16.61
N ILE A 396 -44.09 -21.05 16.20
CA ILE A 396 -45.35 -20.32 16.43
C ILE A 396 -46.47 -20.90 15.56
N GLN A 397 -46.23 -21.13 14.27
CA GLN A 397 -47.21 -21.68 13.34
C GLN A 397 -47.73 -23.06 13.78
N LYS A 398 -46.84 -24.01 14.13
CA LYS A 398 -47.25 -25.34 14.62
C LYS A 398 -48.07 -25.28 15.92
N LYS A 399 -47.66 -24.41 16.86
CA LYS A 399 -48.39 -24.19 18.13
C LYS A 399 -49.76 -23.55 17.87
N ALA A 400 -49.87 -22.63 16.92
CA ALA A 400 -51.11 -22.02 16.48
C ALA A 400 -52.07 -23.02 15.80
N GLU A 401 -51.59 -23.84 14.87
CA GLU A 401 -52.37 -24.90 14.22
C GLU A 401 -52.97 -25.89 15.24
N LYS A 402 -52.24 -26.20 16.31
CA LYS A 402 -52.77 -27.02 17.43
C LYS A 402 -53.79 -26.26 18.28
N ALA A 403 -53.51 -25.00 18.62
CA ALA A 403 -54.35 -24.18 19.49
C ALA A 403 -55.72 -23.80 18.87
N ILE A 404 -55.80 -23.64 17.55
CA ILE A 404 -57.08 -23.47 16.84
C ILE A 404 -57.94 -24.74 16.93
N LYS A 405 -57.33 -25.93 16.81
CA LYS A 405 -58.03 -27.21 16.99
C LYS A 405 -58.50 -27.47 18.43
N SER A 406 -57.92 -26.80 19.42
CA SER A 406 -58.28 -26.92 20.84
C SER A 406 -59.00 -25.69 21.41
N GLY A 407 -59.51 -24.79 20.56
CA GLY A 407 -60.43 -23.71 20.97
C GLY A 407 -59.83 -22.52 21.72
N ALA A 408 -58.49 -22.41 21.85
CA ALA A 408 -57.85 -21.31 22.61
C ALA A 408 -56.61 -20.74 21.90
N PRO A 409 -56.76 -20.02 20.77
CA PRO A 409 -55.65 -19.48 20.01
C PRO A 409 -55.19 -18.10 20.49
N ASP A 410 -53.89 -17.87 20.46
CA ASP A 410 -53.21 -16.65 20.92
C ASP A 410 -52.12 -16.23 19.90
N VAL A 411 -52.46 -16.33 18.62
CA VAL A 411 -51.57 -16.17 17.46
C VAL A 411 -51.29 -14.70 17.22
N ASN A 412 -52.33 -13.86 17.16
CA ASN A 412 -52.22 -12.43 16.88
C ASN A 412 -51.30 -11.71 17.88
N ARG A 413 -51.43 -12.02 19.17
CA ARG A 413 -50.64 -11.42 20.26
C ARG A 413 -49.19 -11.93 20.27
N LYS A 414 -48.96 -13.23 20.09
CA LYS A 414 -47.62 -13.82 20.08
C LYS A 414 -46.81 -13.40 18.85
N LEU A 415 -47.42 -13.48 17.67
CA LEU A 415 -46.81 -13.01 16.42
C LEU A 415 -46.56 -11.50 16.46
N GLY A 416 -47.54 -10.70 16.91
CA GLY A 416 -47.42 -9.24 17.01
C GLY A 416 -46.43 -8.74 18.07
N ARG A 417 -45.98 -9.59 19.01
CA ARG A 417 -44.82 -9.31 19.88
C ARG A 417 -43.51 -9.64 19.16
N SER A 418 -43.40 -10.83 18.56
CA SER A 418 -42.16 -11.30 17.93
C SER A 418 -41.76 -10.46 16.70
N LEU A 419 -42.71 -10.10 15.83
CA LEU A 419 -42.46 -9.22 14.69
C LEU A 419 -41.91 -7.84 15.10
N ARG A 420 -42.21 -7.33 16.30
CA ARG A 420 -41.67 -6.03 16.74
C ARG A 420 -40.16 -6.09 17.02
N ALA A 421 -39.65 -7.25 17.47
CA ALA A 421 -38.21 -7.45 17.59
C ALA A 421 -37.54 -7.54 16.21
N GLU A 422 -38.17 -8.23 15.25
CA GLU A 422 -37.71 -8.23 13.85
C GLU A 422 -37.72 -6.84 13.20
N VAL A 423 -38.70 -5.98 13.52
CA VAL A 423 -38.70 -4.58 13.03
C VAL A 423 -37.54 -3.78 13.61
N ILE A 424 -37.17 -3.97 14.89
CA ILE A 424 -36.01 -3.28 15.48
C ILE A 424 -34.73 -3.73 14.76
N LEU A 425 -34.54 -5.03 14.53
CA LEU A 425 -33.38 -5.54 13.78
C LEU A 425 -33.37 -5.06 12.32
N GLY A 426 -34.53 -5.03 11.66
CA GLY A 426 -34.64 -4.54 10.27
C GLY A 426 -34.38 -3.04 10.14
N VAL A 427 -34.77 -2.24 11.12
CA VAL A 427 -34.43 -0.79 11.16
C VAL A 427 -32.95 -0.58 11.50
N ALA A 428 -32.38 -1.36 12.42
CA ALA A 428 -30.93 -1.32 12.68
C ALA A 428 -30.10 -1.70 11.45
N LEU A 429 -30.52 -2.74 10.71
CA LEU A 429 -29.89 -3.15 9.45
C LEU A 429 -29.97 -2.05 8.38
N LEU A 430 -31.08 -1.31 8.29
CA LEU A 430 -31.18 -0.13 7.41
C LEU A 430 -30.31 1.05 7.88
N GLY A 431 -29.97 1.13 9.17
CA GLY A 431 -28.95 2.06 9.69
C GLY A 431 -27.55 1.69 9.21
N VAL A 432 -27.19 0.40 9.27
CA VAL A 432 -25.90 -0.09 8.72
C VAL A 432 -25.83 0.09 7.20
N VAL A 433 -26.96 -0.07 6.49
CA VAL A 433 -27.03 0.26 5.05
C VAL A 433 -26.84 1.77 4.82
N ALA A 434 -27.40 2.65 5.65
CA ALA A 434 -27.21 4.09 5.52
C ALA A 434 -25.74 4.53 5.66
N LEU A 435 -24.96 3.83 6.51
CA LEU A 435 -23.51 4.02 6.62
C LEU A 435 -22.79 3.44 5.40
N LEU A 436 -23.11 2.20 4.99
CA LEU A 436 -22.49 1.54 3.82
C LEU A 436 -22.70 2.28 2.50
N THR A 437 -23.84 2.95 2.30
CA THR A 437 -24.09 3.77 1.09
C THR A 437 -23.47 5.17 1.20
N ASN A 438 -22.65 5.44 2.22
CA ASN A 438 -21.99 6.73 2.48
C ASN A 438 -20.51 6.56 2.88
N GLY A 439 -20.01 5.32 2.92
CA GLY A 439 -18.60 5.01 3.14
C GLY A 439 -17.88 4.78 1.83
N THR A 440 -16.57 5.02 1.83
CA THR A 440 -15.65 4.61 0.76
C THR A 440 -15.67 3.09 0.55
N LEU A 441 -15.25 2.64 -0.65
CA LEU A 441 -15.03 1.22 -0.93
C LEU A 441 -13.67 0.77 -0.34
N PRO A 442 -13.44 -0.54 -0.12
CA PRO A 442 -12.22 -1.04 0.50
C PRO A 442 -10.95 -0.60 -0.23
N GLU A 443 -10.85 -0.78 -1.55
CA GLU A 443 -9.78 -0.22 -2.39
C GLU A 443 -9.48 1.27 -2.11
N GLY A 444 -10.48 2.11 -1.82
CA GLY A 444 -10.27 3.54 -1.49
C GLY A 444 -9.88 3.81 -0.02
N GLU A 445 -10.35 3.00 0.94
CA GLU A 445 -9.78 3.00 2.30
C GLU A 445 -8.33 2.48 2.30
N VAL A 446 -8.00 1.60 1.35
CA VAL A 446 -6.71 0.94 1.23
C VAL A 446 -5.73 1.83 0.48
N GLN A 447 -6.01 2.37 -0.71
CA GLN A 447 -5.11 3.30 -1.42
C GLN A 447 -4.72 4.55 -0.60
N THR A 448 -5.56 4.98 0.36
CA THR A 448 -5.21 6.08 1.29
C THR A 448 -4.33 5.64 2.47
N ALA A 449 -4.31 4.35 2.83
CA ALA A 449 -3.41 3.74 3.82
C ALA A 449 -2.19 3.03 3.19
N GLU A 450 -2.23 2.72 1.89
CA GLU A 450 -1.12 2.27 1.05
C GLU A 450 -0.23 3.43 0.55
N ALA A 451 -0.51 4.61 1.09
CA ALA A 451 0.45 5.68 1.26
C ALA A 451 0.95 5.82 2.74
N GLN A 452 0.86 4.81 3.65
CA GLN A 452 1.39 4.85 5.04
C GLN A 452 2.35 3.80 5.70
N GLU A 453 2.77 2.59 5.19
CA GLU A 453 3.64 1.67 6.05
C GLU A 453 4.80 0.73 5.52
N VAL A 454 5.38 0.81 4.30
CA VAL A 454 6.70 0.18 3.99
C VAL A 454 7.75 1.01 4.71
N ALA A 455 8.35 0.50 5.78
CA ALA A 455 9.26 1.26 6.64
C ALA A 455 10.59 1.71 5.96
N TYR A 456 10.50 2.70 5.07
CA TYR A 456 11.63 3.40 4.46
C TYR A 456 12.16 4.50 5.37
N GLY A 457 12.75 4.12 6.51
CA GLY A 457 13.33 5.06 7.46
C GLY A 457 14.42 4.43 8.30
N LEU A 458 15.05 5.26 9.13
CA LEU A 458 15.83 4.79 10.27
C LEU A 458 14.88 4.62 11.46
N SER A 459 15.04 3.56 12.24
CA SER A 459 14.49 3.46 13.60
C SER A 459 15.62 2.91 14.48
N THR A 460 16.08 3.71 15.46
CA THR A 460 17.12 3.34 16.42
C THR A 460 16.63 3.53 17.85
N ARG A 461 17.33 2.90 18.81
CA ARG A 461 17.04 2.96 20.24
C ARG A 461 18.32 3.24 21.01
N GLU A 462 18.49 4.49 21.38
CA GLU A 462 19.63 4.96 22.15
C GLU A 462 19.33 5.01 23.65
N PHE A 463 20.39 4.93 24.46
CA PHE A 463 20.31 4.97 25.92
C PHE A 463 21.29 5.98 26.51
N SER A 464 20.81 6.69 27.53
CA SER A 464 21.59 7.58 28.41
C SER A 464 21.68 6.97 29.81
N GLY A 465 21.98 7.77 30.84
CA GLY A 465 22.07 7.26 32.22
C GLY A 465 20.71 6.84 32.77
N ASP A 466 19.74 7.76 32.70
CA ASP A 466 18.39 7.56 33.24
C ASP A 466 17.28 7.48 32.17
N ALA A 467 17.56 7.85 30.91
CA ALA A 467 16.56 7.87 29.82
C ALA A 467 16.91 6.99 28.60
N ARG A 468 15.85 6.53 27.91
CA ARG A 468 15.87 5.87 26.60
C ARG A 468 15.28 6.82 25.56
N PHE A 469 15.88 6.85 24.38
CA PHE A 469 15.41 7.60 23.22
C PHE A 469 15.17 6.61 22.06
N ASP A 470 13.91 6.33 21.75
CA ASP A 470 13.58 5.70 20.48
C ASP A 470 13.50 6.82 19.44
N VAL A 471 14.29 6.73 18.37
CA VAL A 471 14.45 7.79 17.37
C VAL A 471 14.18 7.22 15.99
N GLU A 472 13.18 7.80 15.32
CA GLU A 472 12.76 7.41 13.98
C GLU A 472 12.96 8.57 13.02
N ILE A 473 13.49 8.28 11.83
CA ILE A 473 13.77 9.29 10.80
C ILE A 473 13.21 8.81 9.47
N TYR A 474 12.35 9.61 8.85
CA TYR A 474 11.63 9.27 7.62
C TYR A 474 11.75 10.39 6.57
N PRO A 475 12.09 10.12 5.30
CA PRO A 475 12.35 8.82 4.67
C PRO A 475 13.82 8.33 4.80
N PHE A 476 14.59 8.91 5.72
CA PHE A 476 16.03 8.72 5.94
C PHE A 476 16.85 8.75 4.63
N ALA A 477 16.76 9.90 3.96
CA ALA A 477 17.41 10.18 2.68
C ALA A 477 17.88 11.66 2.61
N PRO A 478 18.71 12.05 1.64
CA PRO A 478 19.00 13.45 1.36
C PRO A 478 17.72 14.23 1.04
N GLY A 479 17.61 15.45 1.57
CA GLY A 479 16.39 16.27 1.53
C GLY A 479 15.75 16.48 2.91
N VAL A 480 14.46 16.80 2.93
CA VAL A 480 13.67 16.99 4.17
C VAL A 480 13.30 15.62 4.76
N ASN A 481 13.46 15.47 6.07
CA ASN A 481 13.12 14.28 6.83
C ASN A 481 12.38 14.66 8.11
N THR A 482 11.33 13.91 8.45
CA THR A 482 10.73 13.94 9.78
C THR A 482 11.61 13.16 10.75
N ILE A 483 12.01 13.78 11.87
CA ILE A 483 12.60 13.09 13.02
C ILE A 483 11.56 13.01 14.13
N THR A 484 11.24 11.80 14.58
CA THR A 484 10.38 11.51 15.73
C THR A 484 11.23 10.93 16.86
N VAL A 485 10.99 11.37 18.10
CA VAL A 485 11.72 10.94 19.29
C VAL A 485 10.74 10.61 20.41
N LEU A 486 10.75 9.36 20.89
CA LEU A 486 10.09 8.94 22.12
C LEU A 486 11.12 8.92 23.27
N ALA A 487 11.01 9.87 24.20
CA ALA A 487 11.87 10.01 25.37
C ALA A 487 11.20 9.42 26.63
N THR A 488 11.70 8.27 27.09
CA THR A 488 11.20 7.52 28.25
C THR A 488 12.30 7.25 29.27
N GLY A 489 11.98 6.81 30.48
CA GLY A 489 12.98 6.24 31.39
C GLY A 489 13.55 4.93 30.82
N THR A 490 14.69 4.47 31.32
CA THR A 490 15.35 3.22 30.81
C THR A 490 14.45 1.97 30.82
N ALA A 491 13.45 1.90 31.72
CA ALA A 491 12.45 0.82 31.77
C ALA A 491 11.29 0.96 30.75
N GLY A 492 11.16 2.11 30.08
CA GLY A 492 10.05 2.45 29.18
C GLY A 492 8.90 3.24 29.84
N ASP A 493 8.96 3.52 31.14
CA ASP A 493 8.01 4.38 31.83
C ASP A 493 8.17 5.87 31.41
N PRO A 494 7.12 6.71 31.42
CA PRO A 494 7.24 8.13 31.11
C PRO A 494 8.12 8.91 32.10
N ILE A 495 8.92 9.85 31.59
CA ILE A 495 9.76 10.74 32.42
C ILE A 495 8.85 11.81 33.05
N ALA A 496 8.63 11.72 34.37
CA ALA A 496 7.61 12.52 35.07
C ALA A 496 7.88 14.04 35.11
N ASP A 497 9.12 14.48 34.90
CA ASP A 497 9.55 15.88 34.94
C ASP A 497 10.04 16.42 33.57
N LEU A 498 9.73 15.73 32.48
CA LEU A 498 10.07 16.09 31.11
C LEU A 498 9.34 17.38 30.65
N ASP A 499 10.09 18.33 30.11
CA ASP A 499 9.59 19.58 29.53
C ASP A 499 9.50 19.48 28.00
N THR A 500 10.65 19.27 27.36
CA THR A 500 10.79 19.24 25.91
C THR A 500 11.95 18.34 25.50
N VAL A 501 11.85 17.65 24.36
CA VAL A 501 13.03 17.16 23.65
C VAL A 501 13.59 18.27 22.77
N LYS A 502 14.91 18.32 22.63
CA LYS A 502 15.64 19.19 21.72
C LYS A 502 16.56 18.33 20.85
N VAL A 503 16.31 18.33 19.55
CA VAL A 503 17.20 17.70 18.58
C VAL A 503 18.12 18.76 17.98
N LYS A 504 19.37 18.40 17.67
CA LYS A 504 20.29 19.20 16.85
C LYS A 504 20.83 18.32 15.72
N VAL A 505 20.93 18.87 14.51
CA VAL A 505 21.47 18.17 13.34
C VAL A 505 22.64 18.98 12.77
N GLY A 506 23.81 18.37 12.66
CA GLY A 506 25.02 19.01 12.15
C GLY A 506 25.80 18.09 11.22
N ASN A 507 26.83 18.63 10.55
CA ASN A 507 27.72 17.85 9.71
C ASN A 507 29.18 18.21 10.06
N PRO A 508 29.81 17.49 11.02
CA PRO A 508 31.14 17.82 11.51
C PRO A 508 32.22 17.78 10.42
N SER A 509 32.16 16.81 9.51
CA SER A 509 33.14 16.64 8.42
C SER A 509 33.14 17.79 7.42
N ARG A 510 32.00 18.48 7.23
CA ARG A 510 31.91 19.72 6.44
C ARG A 510 31.83 21.01 7.28
N ASN A 511 32.17 20.95 8.57
CA ASN A 511 32.13 22.09 9.51
C ASN A 511 30.75 22.77 9.63
N ILE A 512 29.65 22.06 9.37
CA ILE A 512 28.29 22.59 9.54
C ILE A 512 27.91 22.48 11.02
N VAL A 513 27.83 23.63 11.68
CA VAL A 513 27.43 23.73 13.10
C VAL A 513 26.04 23.13 13.33
N PRO A 514 25.78 22.43 14.46
CA PRO A 514 24.49 21.82 14.72
C PRO A 514 23.33 22.81 14.73
N VAL A 515 22.43 22.66 13.77
CA VAL A 515 21.16 23.39 13.66
C VAL A 515 20.19 22.78 14.67
N ILE A 516 19.59 23.60 15.53
CA ILE A 516 18.56 23.13 16.46
C ILE A 516 17.26 22.93 15.68
N ILE A 517 16.74 21.71 15.71
CA ILE A 517 15.46 21.37 15.09
C ILE A 517 14.32 21.79 16.04
N PRO A 518 13.30 22.51 15.57
CA PRO A 518 12.07 22.73 16.34
C PRO A 518 11.36 21.39 16.55
N MET A 519 11.13 21.02 17.82
CA MET A 519 10.45 19.79 18.20
C MET A 519 9.12 20.11 18.87
N GLU A 520 8.02 19.57 18.36
CA GLU A 520 6.68 19.70 18.93
C GLU A 520 6.20 18.35 19.51
N ALA A 521 5.34 18.37 20.54
CA ALA A 521 4.88 17.16 21.21
C ALA A 521 3.80 16.44 20.39
N ALA A 522 4.07 15.20 19.97
CA ALA A 522 3.25 14.44 19.01
C ALA A 522 2.47 13.30 19.68
N GLY A 523 1.32 13.63 20.29
CA GLY A 523 0.40 12.65 20.87
C GLY A 523 0.65 12.36 22.36
N GLU A 524 1.38 11.29 22.69
CA GLU A 524 1.67 10.94 24.08
C GLU A 524 2.74 11.86 24.69
N SER A 525 2.74 12.04 26.02
CA SER A 525 3.55 13.04 26.74
C SER A 525 5.08 12.81 26.74
N SER A 526 5.55 11.84 25.96
CA SER A 526 6.97 11.49 25.78
C SER A 526 7.41 11.54 24.31
N VAL A 527 6.50 11.75 23.35
CA VAL A 527 6.81 11.75 21.91
C VAL A 527 6.94 13.17 21.39
N PHE A 528 8.01 13.43 20.64
CA PHE A 528 8.32 14.72 20.04
C PHE A 528 8.72 14.57 18.57
N GLN A 529 8.26 15.44 17.69
CA GLN A 529 8.47 15.37 16.24
C GLN A 529 8.98 16.72 15.70
N GLY A 530 9.86 16.70 14.69
CA GLY A 530 10.38 17.90 14.03
C GLY A 530 11.05 17.60 12.69
N GLU A 531 11.03 18.58 11.78
CA GLU A 531 11.60 18.44 10.42
C GLU A 531 13.09 18.81 10.39
N ALA A 532 13.92 17.93 9.81
CA ALA A 532 15.34 18.13 9.61
C ALA A 532 15.74 17.92 8.15
N THR A 533 16.48 18.89 7.58
CA THR A 533 16.98 18.80 6.20
C THR A 533 18.41 18.28 6.17
N PHE A 534 18.62 17.06 5.69
CA PHE A 534 19.94 16.56 5.32
C PHE A 534 20.27 17.06 3.91
N GLY A 535 20.83 18.27 3.81
CA GLY A 535 21.01 18.98 2.54
C GLY A 535 21.95 18.34 1.50
N PHE A 536 22.57 17.19 1.82
CA PHE A 536 23.37 16.36 0.91
C PHE A 536 23.70 15.01 1.55
N SER A 537 24.08 14.06 0.71
CA SER A 537 24.59 12.73 1.07
C SER A 537 25.97 12.78 1.76
N GLY A 538 26.12 12.07 2.87
CA GLY A 538 27.35 11.97 3.69
C GLY A 538 27.03 11.62 5.15
N ASP A 539 28.04 11.59 6.01
CA ASP A 539 27.89 11.34 7.45
C ASP A 539 27.41 12.63 8.16
N TRP A 540 26.27 12.55 8.84
CA TRP A 540 25.64 13.61 9.64
C TRP A 540 25.62 13.24 11.12
N GLN A 541 25.66 14.22 12.02
CA GLN A 541 25.56 13.99 13.46
C GLN A 541 24.23 14.53 13.99
N VAL A 542 23.53 13.71 14.77
CA VAL A 542 22.26 14.08 15.41
C VAL A 542 22.41 13.96 16.93
N GLU A 543 22.22 15.07 17.63
CA GLU A 543 22.20 15.12 19.10
C GLU A 543 20.75 15.21 19.59
N VAL A 544 20.37 14.39 20.56
CA VAL A 544 19.01 14.36 21.15
C VAL A 544 19.12 14.62 22.65
N GLU A 545 18.44 15.66 23.15
CA GLU A 545 18.51 16.14 24.53
C GLU A 545 17.10 16.22 25.15
N ALA A 546 16.80 15.39 26.15
CA ALA A 546 15.59 15.50 26.97
C ALA A 546 15.79 16.57 28.05
N LYS A 547 15.08 17.70 27.93
CA LYS A 547 15.07 18.75 28.96
C LYS A 547 14.13 18.40 30.10
N ARG A 548 14.62 18.51 31.33
CA ARG A 548 13.90 18.11 32.54
C ARG A 548 13.76 19.30 33.50
N THR A 549 12.66 19.34 34.24
CA THR A 549 12.28 20.48 35.08
C THR A 549 12.76 20.37 36.52
N GLU A 550 12.90 19.15 37.05
CA GLU A 550 13.37 18.89 38.42
C GLU A 550 14.75 18.20 38.44
N SER A 551 15.11 17.48 37.37
CA SER A 551 16.34 16.71 37.20
C SER A 551 17.33 17.36 36.22
N ALA A 552 18.51 16.75 36.05
CA ALA A 552 19.42 17.11 34.96
C ALA A 552 18.86 16.66 33.59
N ASN A 553 19.27 17.34 32.51
CA ASN A 553 18.96 16.90 31.14
C ASN A 553 19.74 15.62 30.82
N GLU A 554 19.05 14.64 30.24
CA GLU A 554 19.68 13.45 29.66
C GLU A 554 19.80 13.63 28.14
N GLY A 555 20.76 12.96 27.50
CA GLY A 555 20.91 13.05 26.05
C GLY A 555 21.90 12.04 25.45
N VAL A 556 21.83 11.94 24.13
CA VAL A 556 22.58 10.99 23.29
C VAL A 556 23.02 11.67 21.99
N THR A 557 24.07 11.15 21.37
CA THR A 557 24.56 11.60 20.06
C THR A 557 24.72 10.39 19.16
N MET A 558 24.18 10.46 17.95
CA MET A 558 24.28 9.42 16.92
C MET A 558 24.92 9.99 15.66
N ASP A 559 25.81 9.22 15.05
CA ASP A 559 26.43 9.53 13.75
C ASP A 559 25.76 8.68 12.67
N LEU A 560 25.17 9.34 11.67
CA LEU A 560 24.26 8.78 10.69
C LEU A 560 24.79 8.99 9.27
N LEU A 561 25.09 7.90 8.56
CA LEU A 561 25.31 7.96 7.11
C LEU A 561 23.97 8.22 6.41
N VAL A 562 23.79 9.41 5.83
CA VAL A 562 22.62 9.73 4.99
C VAL A 562 23.05 9.63 3.53
N LYS A 563 22.31 8.84 2.74
CA LYS A 563 22.64 8.57 1.33
C LYS A 563 21.40 8.27 0.49
N PRO A 564 21.43 8.41 -0.84
CA PRO A 564 20.35 7.92 -1.69
C PRO A 564 20.12 6.41 -1.52
N ARG A 565 18.98 5.94 -2.02
CA ARG A 565 18.69 4.51 -2.18
C ARG A 565 19.24 4.04 -3.54
N LEU A 566 19.55 2.74 -3.69
CA LEU A 566 20.04 2.19 -4.96
C LEU A 566 19.09 2.46 -6.15
N GLU A 567 17.77 2.37 -5.94
CA GLU A 567 16.73 2.73 -6.93
C GLU A 567 16.77 4.19 -7.40
N ASN A 568 17.33 5.08 -6.58
CA ASN A 568 17.47 6.52 -6.82
C ASN A 568 18.89 6.89 -7.29
N LEU A 569 19.78 5.91 -7.46
CA LEU A 569 21.03 6.09 -8.20
C LEU A 569 20.81 5.80 -9.69
N ARG A 570 21.50 6.55 -10.55
CA ARG A 570 21.69 6.22 -11.96
C ARG A 570 23.17 6.01 -12.19
N ALA A 571 23.52 4.79 -12.58
CA ALA A 571 24.87 4.41 -12.94
C ALA A 571 25.02 4.51 -14.46
N GLU A 572 25.93 5.36 -14.91
CA GLU A 572 26.41 5.44 -16.29
C GLU A 572 27.81 4.82 -16.32
N ILE A 573 27.99 3.76 -17.12
CA ILE A 573 29.31 3.13 -17.31
C ILE A 573 30.00 3.85 -18.47
N VAL A 574 31.19 4.36 -18.22
CA VAL A 574 32.08 4.98 -19.21
C VAL A 574 33.25 4.04 -19.45
N GLU A 575 33.49 3.66 -20.69
CA GLU A 575 34.50 2.70 -21.12
C GLU A 575 35.67 3.41 -21.84
N TYR A 576 36.90 2.98 -21.56
CA TYR A 576 38.14 3.47 -22.15
C TYR A 576 38.93 2.30 -22.78
N GLU A 577 39.15 2.34 -24.09
CA GLU A 577 39.84 1.27 -24.82
C GLU A 577 41.37 1.38 -24.67
N LEU A 578 42.05 0.26 -24.39
CA LEU A 578 43.52 0.24 -24.31
C LEU A 578 44.16 0.50 -25.70
N PRO A 579 45.32 1.19 -25.78
CA PRO A 579 45.98 1.49 -27.05
C PRO A 579 46.48 0.26 -27.84
N GLU A 580 46.76 -0.85 -27.14
CA GLU A 580 47.15 -2.13 -27.71
C GLU A 580 46.26 -3.23 -27.11
N ALA A 581 46.01 -4.30 -27.87
CA ALA A 581 45.23 -5.43 -27.36
C ALA A 581 46.01 -6.18 -26.28
N GLY A 582 45.40 -6.35 -25.11
CA GLY A 582 45.96 -7.02 -23.94
C GLY A 582 44.85 -7.64 -23.07
N ALA A 583 45.21 -8.18 -21.91
CA ALA A 583 44.27 -8.80 -20.98
C ALA A 583 44.35 -8.08 -19.61
N PRO A 584 43.85 -6.83 -19.50
CA PRO A 584 43.88 -6.06 -18.27
C PRO A 584 43.14 -6.81 -17.16
N LEU A 585 43.77 -6.99 -16.00
CA LEU A 585 43.26 -7.86 -14.94
C LEU A 585 42.98 -7.12 -13.62
N TYR A 586 43.95 -6.43 -13.02
CA TYR A 586 43.82 -5.82 -11.69
C TYR A 586 44.03 -4.30 -11.76
N PRO A 587 42.98 -3.48 -11.57
CA PRO A 587 43.12 -2.03 -11.48
C PRO A 587 43.45 -1.60 -10.04
N LEU A 588 44.37 -0.64 -9.90
CA LEU A 588 44.83 -0.07 -8.64
C LEU A 588 44.88 1.45 -8.74
N TYR A 589 44.32 2.17 -7.77
CA TYR A 589 44.43 3.63 -7.68
C TYR A 589 45.69 4.03 -6.90
N ASP A 590 46.55 4.87 -7.47
CA ASP A 590 47.86 5.23 -6.87
C ASP A 590 47.83 6.35 -5.82
N GLY A 591 46.64 6.79 -5.40
CA GLY A 591 46.50 7.95 -4.49
C GLY A 591 46.87 9.30 -5.12
N ALA A 592 47.36 9.33 -6.36
CA ALA A 592 47.93 10.50 -7.03
C ALA A 592 47.18 10.93 -8.29
N GLY A 593 46.13 10.18 -8.69
CA GLY A 593 45.25 10.54 -9.82
C GLY A 593 45.30 9.58 -11.00
N ASN A 594 45.98 8.43 -10.88
CA ASN A 594 46.05 7.45 -11.95
C ASN A 594 45.48 6.09 -11.52
N ILE A 595 44.95 5.34 -12.49
CA ILE A 595 44.66 3.91 -12.33
C ILE A 595 45.80 3.14 -13.00
N TRP A 596 46.58 2.39 -12.21
CA TRP A 596 47.49 1.38 -12.72
C TRP A 596 46.75 0.07 -12.95
N ILE A 597 47.15 -0.70 -13.96
CA ILE A 597 46.44 -1.90 -14.40
C ILE A 597 47.46 -2.97 -14.75
N SER A 598 47.34 -4.15 -14.14
CA SER A 598 48.12 -5.32 -14.52
C SER A 598 47.63 -5.89 -15.85
N ASP A 599 48.54 -6.40 -16.67
CA ASP A 599 48.22 -7.14 -17.88
C ASP A 599 48.60 -8.62 -17.73
N SER A 600 47.58 -9.47 -17.80
CA SER A 600 47.73 -10.91 -17.69
C SER A 600 48.18 -11.57 -19.01
N SER A 601 48.31 -10.82 -20.11
CA SER A 601 48.75 -11.33 -21.41
C SER A 601 50.25 -11.21 -21.70
N GLY A 602 51.01 -10.48 -20.87
CA GLY A 602 52.45 -10.30 -21.03
C GLY A 602 53.08 -9.39 -19.96
N PRO A 603 54.41 -9.17 -20.01
CA PRO A 603 55.15 -8.49 -18.94
C PRO A 603 55.08 -6.96 -19.06
N GLN A 604 53.87 -6.42 -18.94
CA GLN A 604 53.57 -5.00 -19.07
C GLN A 604 52.55 -4.54 -18.01
N LEU A 605 52.71 -3.29 -17.58
CA LEU A 605 51.72 -2.56 -16.79
C LEU A 605 51.18 -1.39 -17.62
N TRP A 606 49.92 -1.04 -17.40
CA TRP A 606 49.31 0.18 -17.93
C TRP A 606 49.07 1.18 -16.80
N ARG A 607 49.16 2.48 -17.09
CA ARG A 607 48.77 3.57 -16.21
C ARG A 607 47.85 4.52 -16.97
N PHE A 608 46.62 4.67 -16.51
CA PHE A 608 45.63 5.59 -17.05
C PHE A 608 45.58 6.89 -16.21
N SER A 609 45.82 8.05 -16.84
CA SER A 609 45.61 9.36 -16.19
C SER A 609 44.12 9.68 -16.16
N ILE A 610 43.52 9.82 -14.97
CA ILE A 610 42.11 10.20 -14.82
C ILE A 610 41.89 11.66 -15.26
N ALA A 611 42.94 12.49 -15.29
CA ALA A 611 42.85 13.91 -15.66
C ALA A 611 42.96 14.17 -17.18
N ASP A 612 43.74 13.33 -17.88
CA ASP A 612 44.02 13.49 -19.32
C ASP A 612 43.28 12.45 -20.19
N GLU A 613 42.73 11.40 -19.57
CA GLU A 613 42.13 10.22 -20.21
C GLU A 613 43.09 9.43 -21.12
N GLU A 614 44.41 9.56 -20.89
CA GLU A 614 45.47 8.88 -21.66
C GLU A 614 46.11 7.70 -20.91
N PHE A 615 46.41 6.62 -21.65
CA PHE A 615 47.16 5.47 -21.16
C PHE A 615 48.67 5.60 -21.43
N THR A 616 49.49 5.27 -20.43
CA THR A 616 50.94 5.05 -20.51
C THR A 616 51.24 3.56 -20.32
N LYS A 617 52.15 2.98 -21.12
CA LYS A 617 52.60 1.59 -21.00
C LYS A 617 54.01 1.52 -20.39
N TYR A 618 54.21 0.56 -19.50
CA TYR A 618 55.49 0.21 -18.86
C TYR A 618 55.77 -1.28 -19.11
N GLU A 619 57.02 -1.63 -19.40
CA GLU A 619 57.45 -3.02 -19.64
C GLU A 619 58.49 -3.44 -18.59
N PHE A 620 58.50 -4.72 -18.21
CA PHE A 620 59.44 -5.28 -17.23
C PHE A 620 60.00 -6.63 -17.69
N GLU A 621 61.05 -7.13 -17.01
CA GLU A 621 61.61 -8.46 -17.28
C GLU A 621 60.72 -9.53 -16.61
N GLY A 622 59.59 -9.89 -17.25
CA GLY A 622 58.52 -10.71 -16.68
C GLY A 622 58.05 -11.90 -17.56
N GLU A 623 57.11 -12.70 -17.05
CA GLU A 623 56.14 -13.41 -17.90
C GLU A 623 54.77 -12.69 -17.94
N SER A 624 54.18 -12.32 -16.79
CA SER A 624 52.98 -11.48 -16.73
C SER A 624 52.86 -10.68 -15.43
N SER A 625 51.80 -9.89 -15.27
CA SER A 625 51.42 -9.27 -14.00
C SER A 625 50.00 -9.67 -13.60
N ILE A 626 49.77 -9.92 -12.31
CA ILE A 626 48.47 -10.39 -11.78
C ILE A 626 47.87 -9.38 -10.80
N THR A 627 48.30 -9.32 -9.53
CA THR A 627 47.89 -8.26 -8.58
C THR A 627 48.92 -7.13 -8.54
N LEU A 628 48.51 -5.96 -8.06
CA LEU A 628 49.33 -4.75 -7.89
C LEU A 628 49.17 -4.16 -6.49
N GLU A 629 50.21 -3.50 -5.98
CA GLU A 629 50.15 -2.64 -4.77
C GLU A 629 51.03 -1.38 -4.94
N ALA A 630 50.74 -0.26 -4.25
CA ALA A 630 51.30 1.07 -4.47
C ALA A 630 51.94 1.72 -3.21
N ASP A 631 53.08 1.17 -2.76
CA ASP A 631 53.85 1.73 -1.63
C ASP A 631 55.02 2.64 -2.06
N ARG A 632 55.30 3.69 -1.26
CA ARG A 632 56.50 4.57 -1.33
C ARG A 632 56.89 5.12 -2.71
N GLY A 633 55.94 5.23 -3.64
CA GLY A 633 56.19 5.70 -5.02
C GLY A 633 56.60 4.60 -6.00
N ARG A 634 56.38 3.33 -5.65
CA ARG A 634 56.58 2.14 -6.46
C ARG A 634 55.25 1.43 -6.67
N VAL A 635 54.96 0.97 -7.88
CA VAL A 635 53.88 0.00 -8.12
C VAL A 635 54.50 -1.39 -8.12
N TRP A 636 54.28 -2.12 -7.04
CA TRP A 636 54.63 -3.53 -6.90
C TRP A 636 53.66 -4.40 -7.70
N PHE A 637 54.13 -5.56 -8.16
CA PHE A 637 53.33 -6.53 -8.90
C PHE A 637 53.77 -7.97 -8.65
N THR A 638 52.85 -8.91 -8.84
CA THR A 638 53.13 -10.35 -8.81
C THR A 638 53.29 -10.94 -10.22
N ASP A 639 54.43 -11.57 -10.51
CA ASP A 639 54.72 -12.33 -11.74
C ASP A 639 54.53 -13.82 -11.45
N VAL A 640 53.26 -14.24 -11.37
CA VAL A 640 52.83 -15.61 -10.98
C VAL A 640 53.50 -16.73 -11.79
N PRO A 641 53.59 -16.66 -13.13
CA PRO A 641 54.17 -17.76 -13.91
C PRO A 641 55.66 -17.96 -13.66
N ALA A 642 56.41 -16.87 -13.48
CA ALA A 642 57.82 -16.91 -13.13
C ALA A 642 58.08 -17.14 -11.63
N GLY A 643 57.06 -16.96 -10.78
CA GLY A 643 57.08 -17.27 -9.36
C GLY A 643 57.79 -16.23 -8.49
N ARG A 644 57.65 -14.96 -8.83
CA ARG A 644 58.37 -13.82 -8.21
C ARG A 644 57.53 -12.55 -8.12
N ILE A 645 58.09 -11.51 -7.50
CA ILE A 645 57.49 -10.17 -7.46
C ILE A 645 58.42 -9.17 -8.16
N GLY A 646 57.92 -7.98 -8.45
CA GLY A 646 58.73 -6.87 -8.93
C GLY A 646 58.06 -5.53 -8.64
N TYR A 647 58.69 -4.43 -9.06
CA TYR A 647 58.07 -3.11 -9.02
C TYR A 647 58.45 -2.24 -10.23
N VAL A 648 57.65 -1.20 -10.46
CA VAL A 648 57.96 -0.07 -11.35
C VAL A 648 58.00 1.20 -10.51
N ASP A 649 59.06 2.00 -10.63
CA ASP A 649 59.14 3.33 -10.01
C ASP A 649 58.19 4.30 -10.73
N MET A 650 57.27 4.94 -9.99
CA MET A 650 56.23 5.80 -10.55
C MET A 650 56.78 7.08 -11.23
N GLN A 651 58.02 7.49 -10.91
CA GLN A 651 58.64 8.72 -11.40
C GLN A 651 59.60 8.46 -12.57
N THR A 652 60.44 7.43 -12.49
CA THR A 652 61.42 7.10 -13.55
C THR A 652 60.85 6.15 -14.59
N GLY A 653 59.89 5.30 -14.22
CA GLY A 653 59.42 4.18 -15.05
C GLY A 653 60.41 3.02 -15.17
N GLU A 654 61.48 3.03 -14.39
CA GLU A 654 62.42 1.90 -14.30
C GLU A 654 61.80 0.77 -13.48
N SER A 655 62.10 -0.47 -13.85
CA SER A 655 61.54 -1.68 -13.23
C SER A 655 62.63 -2.59 -12.65
N GLU A 656 62.33 -3.23 -11.52
CA GLU A 656 63.21 -4.15 -10.82
C GLU A 656 62.43 -5.40 -10.36
N ILE A 657 63.11 -6.55 -10.32
CA ILE A 657 62.53 -7.85 -9.99
C ILE A 657 63.15 -8.36 -8.69
N VAL A 658 62.32 -8.89 -7.80
CA VAL A 658 62.73 -9.48 -6.51
C VAL A 658 62.40 -10.97 -6.53
N GLU A 659 63.46 -11.79 -6.52
CA GLU A 659 63.36 -13.25 -6.47
C GLU A 659 62.91 -13.71 -5.07
N LEU A 660 61.91 -14.61 -5.02
CA LEU A 660 61.39 -15.14 -3.75
C LEU A 660 62.36 -16.13 -3.10
N PRO A 661 62.32 -16.30 -1.76
CA PRO A 661 63.09 -17.32 -1.07
C PRO A 661 62.68 -18.74 -1.51
N PRO A 662 63.59 -19.73 -1.45
CA PRO A 662 63.26 -21.12 -1.76
C PRO A 662 62.33 -21.71 -0.69
N LEU A 663 61.05 -21.87 -1.03
CA LEU A 663 60.02 -22.47 -0.18
C LEU A 663 59.78 -23.93 -0.55
N GLU A 664 59.59 -24.80 0.45
CA GLU A 664 59.24 -26.20 0.23
C GLU A 664 57.74 -26.38 -0.11
N PRO A 665 57.35 -27.39 -0.91
CA PRO A 665 58.22 -28.27 -1.69
C PRO A 665 58.87 -27.51 -2.85
N ALA A 666 60.21 -27.58 -2.95
CA ALA A 666 60.99 -26.76 -3.86
C ALA A 666 60.76 -27.06 -5.36
N ASP A 667 60.24 -28.25 -5.71
CA ASP A 667 59.94 -28.66 -7.09
C ASP A 667 58.57 -28.20 -7.61
N ALA A 668 57.71 -27.63 -6.75
CA ALA A 668 56.37 -27.17 -7.12
C ALA A 668 56.31 -25.72 -7.66
N GLY A 669 57.43 -24.98 -7.67
CA GLY A 669 57.43 -23.52 -7.86
C GLY A 669 56.74 -22.77 -6.72
N SER A 670 56.60 -21.45 -6.82
CA SER A 670 55.86 -20.62 -5.85
C SER A 670 54.92 -19.70 -6.63
N PHE A 671 53.63 -19.63 -6.27
CA PHE A 671 52.65 -18.78 -6.95
C PHE A 671 52.26 -17.58 -6.06
N PRO A 672 52.97 -16.43 -6.11
CA PRO A 672 52.59 -15.22 -5.39
C PRO A 672 51.31 -14.62 -5.99
N ILE A 673 50.13 -14.80 -5.38
CA ILE A 673 48.84 -14.40 -5.98
C ILE A 673 48.43 -12.98 -5.60
N ALA A 674 48.41 -12.65 -4.31
CA ALA A 674 48.12 -11.32 -3.80
C ALA A 674 49.35 -10.73 -3.13
N ILE A 675 49.41 -9.40 -3.13
CA ILE A 675 50.41 -8.58 -2.45
C ILE A 675 49.67 -7.36 -1.85
N ASP A 676 50.03 -6.99 -0.63
CA ASP A 676 49.54 -5.79 0.06
C ASP A 676 50.65 -5.22 0.97
N ALA A 677 50.58 -3.95 1.36
CA ALA A 677 51.62 -3.24 2.12
C ALA A 677 51.16 -2.86 3.53
N ASP A 678 51.99 -3.11 4.54
CA ASP A 678 51.75 -2.59 5.90
C ASP A 678 52.28 -1.16 6.08
N ALA A 679 51.87 -0.52 7.19
CA ALA A 679 52.22 0.88 7.48
C ALA A 679 53.73 1.13 7.69
N ASP A 680 54.52 0.08 7.97
CA ASP A 680 55.98 0.13 8.05
C ASP A 680 56.64 -0.12 6.68
N GLY A 681 55.85 -0.36 5.62
CA GLY A 681 56.28 -0.55 4.23
C GLY A 681 56.70 -1.99 3.89
N ASN A 682 56.37 -2.98 4.73
CA ASN A 682 56.64 -4.38 4.41
C ASN A 682 55.52 -4.92 3.53
N LEU A 683 55.88 -5.76 2.56
CA LEU A 683 54.93 -6.36 1.62
C LEU A 683 54.54 -7.76 2.10
N TRP A 684 53.23 -8.00 2.23
CA TRP A 684 52.64 -9.26 2.63
C TRP A 684 52.09 -10.00 1.41
N ILE A 685 52.56 -11.22 1.17
CA ILE A 685 52.38 -11.93 -0.11
C ILE A 685 51.83 -13.34 0.12
N SER A 686 50.74 -13.70 -0.58
CA SER A 686 50.16 -15.05 -0.52
C SER A 686 50.77 -16.00 -1.54
N ILE A 687 51.31 -17.15 -1.10
CA ILE A 687 51.90 -18.15 -1.99
C ILE A 687 50.89 -19.28 -2.21
N ALA A 688 49.93 -19.10 -3.12
CA ALA A 688 48.69 -19.90 -3.16
C ALA A 688 48.84 -21.40 -3.41
N ASN A 689 49.99 -21.86 -3.95
CA ASN A 689 50.31 -23.29 -4.09
C ASN A 689 51.00 -23.90 -2.85
N LYS A 690 51.18 -23.13 -1.77
CA LYS A 690 51.83 -23.50 -0.50
C LYS A 690 51.01 -22.96 0.67
N ASN A 691 51.21 -23.50 1.87
CA ASN A 691 50.49 -23.05 3.07
C ASN A 691 51.27 -21.91 3.73
N VAL A 692 51.59 -20.86 2.97
CA VAL A 692 52.59 -19.84 3.35
C VAL A 692 52.13 -18.44 2.96
N LEU A 693 52.26 -17.51 3.91
CA LEU A 693 52.40 -16.08 3.62
C LEU A 693 53.87 -15.67 3.78
N LEU A 694 54.33 -14.73 2.96
CA LEU A 694 55.62 -14.08 3.13
C LEU A 694 55.42 -12.65 3.62
N ARG A 695 56.37 -12.16 4.42
CA ARG A 695 56.62 -10.72 4.60
C ARG A 695 57.96 -10.38 3.95
N TYR A 696 58.02 -9.28 3.20
CA TYR A 696 59.23 -8.76 2.58
C TYR A 696 59.49 -7.32 3.03
N ASP A 697 60.72 -7.01 3.45
CA ASP A 697 61.17 -5.66 3.78
C ASP A 697 61.93 -5.04 2.59
N PRO A 698 61.38 -4.01 1.90
CA PRO A 698 62.04 -3.37 0.75
C PRO A 698 63.24 -2.46 1.08
N GLU A 699 63.56 -2.20 2.35
CA GLU A 699 64.75 -1.46 2.78
C GLU A 699 65.94 -2.39 3.06
N THR A 700 65.72 -3.57 3.63
CA THR A 700 66.78 -4.56 3.90
C THR A 700 66.91 -5.64 2.83
N GLY A 701 65.83 -5.96 2.12
CA GLY A 701 65.74 -7.09 1.20
C GLY A 701 65.56 -8.45 1.90
N GLU A 702 65.20 -8.47 3.18
CA GLU A 702 64.96 -9.70 3.94
C GLU A 702 63.50 -10.20 3.80
N PHE A 703 63.32 -11.51 3.95
CA PHE A 703 62.02 -12.20 3.87
C PHE A 703 61.75 -13.03 5.14
N ASP A 704 60.59 -12.85 5.75
CA ASP A 704 60.04 -13.76 6.77
C ASP A 704 59.03 -14.73 6.16
N VAL A 705 58.95 -15.93 6.72
CA VAL A 705 58.09 -17.04 6.24
C VAL A 705 57.09 -17.42 7.32
N HIS A 706 55.80 -17.23 7.03
CA HIS A 706 54.69 -17.53 7.94
C HIS A 706 53.93 -18.77 7.44
N GLU A 707 54.21 -19.93 8.03
CA GLU A 707 53.51 -21.19 7.73
C GLU A 707 52.11 -21.19 8.37
N LEU A 708 51.08 -21.43 7.55
CA LEU A 708 49.67 -21.46 7.98
C LEU A 708 49.33 -22.81 8.65
N PRO A 709 48.60 -22.83 9.78
CA PRO A 709 48.27 -24.06 10.49
C PRO A 709 47.49 -25.11 9.67
N THR A 710 46.61 -24.69 8.75
CA THR A 710 45.82 -25.62 7.93
C THR A 710 46.56 -26.07 6.67
N GLU A 711 46.82 -27.38 6.57
CA GLU A 711 47.38 -28.04 5.38
C GLU A 711 46.46 -27.92 4.15
N ASN A 712 47.01 -27.52 3.01
CA ASN A 712 46.31 -27.30 1.74
C ASN A 712 45.22 -26.22 1.86
N SER A 713 45.50 -25.18 2.64
CA SER A 713 44.61 -24.02 2.85
C SER A 713 44.41 -23.21 1.57
N GLY A 714 45.46 -23.05 0.77
CA GLY A 714 45.45 -22.26 -0.46
C GLY A 714 45.25 -20.77 -0.19
N PRO A 715 46.22 -20.08 0.44
CA PRO A 715 46.10 -18.65 0.71
C PRO A 715 45.95 -17.86 -0.59
N PHE A 716 44.93 -17.02 -0.71
CA PHE A 716 44.66 -16.26 -1.93
C PHE A 716 44.70 -14.75 -1.66
N ALA A 717 43.70 -14.20 -0.98
CA ALA A 717 43.72 -12.79 -0.59
C ALA A 717 44.76 -12.52 0.50
N VAL A 718 45.30 -11.30 0.47
CA VAL A 718 45.96 -10.63 1.60
C VAL A 718 45.31 -9.24 1.70
N ALA A 719 45.06 -8.77 2.91
CA ALA A 719 44.58 -7.41 3.19
C ALA A 719 45.04 -6.95 4.59
N VAL A 720 45.77 -5.85 4.71
CA VAL A 720 46.24 -5.27 5.97
C VAL A 720 45.24 -4.23 6.47
N ASP A 721 44.83 -4.32 7.75
CA ASP A 721 43.93 -3.32 8.34
C ASP A 721 44.66 -2.17 9.06
N ASP A 722 43.94 -1.09 9.38
CA ASP A 722 44.45 0.10 10.09
C ASP A 722 45.08 -0.20 11.47
N SER A 723 44.91 -1.42 12.01
CA SER A 723 45.56 -1.86 13.25
C SER A 723 46.84 -2.69 13.02
N GLY A 724 47.19 -2.96 11.75
CA GLY A 724 48.33 -3.77 11.34
C GLY A 724 48.05 -5.27 11.26
N ARG A 725 46.80 -5.73 11.41
CA ARG A 725 46.48 -7.15 11.25
C ARG A 725 46.45 -7.53 9.78
N VAL A 726 47.18 -8.58 9.45
CA VAL A 726 47.28 -9.11 8.08
C VAL A 726 46.20 -10.16 7.89
N TRP A 727 45.08 -9.79 7.30
CA TRP A 727 43.99 -10.70 6.96
C TRP A 727 44.30 -11.47 5.69
N PHE A 728 43.83 -12.71 5.60
CA PHE A 728 44.01 -13.57 4.43
C PHE A 728 42.82 -14.50 4.19
N SER A 729 42.57 -14.87 2.94
CA SER A 729 41.57 -15.89 2.58
C SER A 729 42.24 -17.22 2.26
N GLN A 730 41.57 -18.34 2.54
CA GLN A 730 42.05 -19.69 2.30
C GLN A 730 41.09 -20.40 1.33
N GLN A 731 41.35 -20.27 0.02
CA GLN A 731 40.39 -20.59 -1.04
C GLN A 731 39.96 -22.07 -1.04
N THR A 732 40.86 -22.97 -0.66
CA THR A 732 40.70 -24.43 -0.82
C THR A 732 39.91 -25.04 0.35
N VAL A 733 39.93 -24.40 1.52
CA VAL A 733 39.21 -24.84 2.72
C VAL A 733 38.00 -23.96 3.06
N GLY A 734 37.81 -22.83 2.36
CA GLY A 734 36.66 -21.94 2.52
C GLY A 734 36.68 -21.17 3.84
N GLN A 735 37.85 -20.66 4.23
CA GLN A 735 38.08 -19.96 5.50
C GLN A 735 38.75 -18.61 5.29
N ILE A 736 38.83 -17.82 6.37
CA ILE A 736 39.68 -16.63 6.47
C ILE A 736 40.57 -16.76 7.71
N GLY A 737 41.63 -15.97 7.79
CA GLY A 737 42.41 -15.83 9.01
C GLY A 737 43.09 -14.47 9.10
N TYR A 738 43.80 -14.24 10.20
CA TYR A 738 44.67 -13.07 10.36
C TYR A 738 45.95 -13.41 11.12
N ILE A 739 46.98 -12.58 10.92
CA ILE A 739 48.17 -12.50 11.76
C ILE A 739 48.04 -11.29 12.69
N ASP A 740 48.23 -11.49 13.99
CA ASP A 740 48.27 -10.43 14.98
C ASP A 740 49.62 -9.68 14.99
N PRO A 741 49.67 -8.34 14.90
CA PRO A 741 50.91 -7.59 14.74
C PRO A 741 51.76 -7.46 16.01
N GLU A 742 51.19 -7.58 17.21
CA GLU A 742 51.97 -7.50 18.46
C GLU A 742 52.67 -8.84 18.80
N SER A 743 52.01 -9.96 18.49
CA SER A 743 52.44 -11.31 18.87
C SER A 743 52.99 -12.16 17.73
N GLY A 744 52.59 -11.88 16.48
CA GLY A 744 52.83 -12.75 15.33
C GLY A 744 51.99 -14.04 15.33
N GLU A 745 50.98 -14.17 16.19
CA GLU A 745 50.12 -15.35 16.26
C GLU A 745 49.14 -15.39 15.08
N ILE A 746 49.01 -16.56 14.44
CA ILE A 746 48.15 -16.80 13.28
C ILE A 746 46.83 -17.40 13.76
N THR A 747 45.72 -16.72 13.52
CA THR A 747 44.36 -17.18 13.86
C THR A 747 43.57 -17.51 12.61
N GLU A 748 43.22 -18.79 12.42
CA GLU A 748 42.31 -19.25 11.36
C GLU A 748 40.86 -19.28 11.86
N ILE A 749 39.91 -18.84 11.03
CA ILE A 749 38.50 -18.62 11.38
C ILE A 749 37.62 -19.38 10.38
N ALA A 750 37.05 -20.49 10.84
CA ALA A 750 36.10 -21.27 10.06
C ALA A 750 34.66 -20.72 10.20
N PRO A 751 33.99 -20.36 9.10
CA PRO A 751 32.55 -20.05 9.11
C PRO A 751 31.69 -21.31 9.36
N PRO A 752 30.39 -21.16 9.71
CA PRO A 752 29.48 -22.29 9.92
C PRO A 752 29.26 -23.16 8.65
N GLU A 753 29.32 -22.54 7.47
CA GLU A 753 29.36 -23.19 6.17
C GLU A 753 30.58 -22.62 5.41
N PRO A 754 31.48 -23.45 4.84
CA PRO A 754 32.70 -22.97 4.17
C PRO A 754 32.41 -22.00 3.02
N LEU A 755 33.24 -20.96 2.90
CA LEU A 755 33.16 -19.99 1.81
C LEU A 755 33.45 -20.66 0.46
N SER A 756 32.68 -20.31 -0.56
CA SER A 756 32.76 -20.86 -1.93
C SER A 756 33.86 -20.16 -2.71
N THR A 757 35.10 -20.68 -2.63
CA THR A 757 36.32 -20.08 -3.22
C THR A 757 36.48 -18.58 -2.91
N PRO A 758 36.80 -18.21 -1.65
CA PRO A 758 37.03 -16.83 -1.25
C PRO A 758 38.31 -16.24 -1.87
N GLU A 759 38.20 -15.38 -2.87
CA GLU A 759 39.33 -14.86 -3.66
C GLU A 759 39.81 -13.45 -3.26
N THR A 760 38.94 -12.51 -2.90
CA THR A 760 39.36 -11.18 -2.42
C THR A 760 38.83 -10.89 -1.02
N ILE A 761 39.57 -10.08 -0.25
CA ILE A 761 39.11 -9.46 0.99
C ILE A 761 39.20 -7.94 0.81
N THR A 762 38.08 -7.25 1.02
CA THR A 762 38.02 -5.78 1.03
C THR A 762 37.63 -5.32 2.44
N ILE A 763 38.48 -4.48 3.05
CA ILE A 763 38.26 -3.98 4.41
C ILE A 763 37.37 -2.73 4.36
N GLY A 764 36.29 -2.73 5.14
CA GLY A 764 35.46 -1.55 5.38
C GLY A 764 36.09 -0.62 6.41
N ALA A 765 35.77 0.69 6.32
CA ALA A 765 36.23 1.71 7.28
C ALA A 765 35.64 1.59 8.71
N ASP A 766 34.93 0.49 8.97
CA ASP A 766 34.41 0.01 10.25
C ASP A 766 35.18 -1.23 10.77
N GLY A 767 36.16 -1.74 9.99
CA GLY A 767 36.87 -3.00 10.23
C GLY A 767 36.15 -4.25 9.71
N THR A 768 34.96 -4.11 9.12
CA THR A 768 34.19 -5.23 8.57
C THR A 768 34.83 -5.73 7.27
N LEU A 769 35.03 -7.05 7.15
CA LEU A 769 35.59 -7.66 5.93
C LEU A 769 34.50 -8.01 4.93
N TRP A 770 34.78 -7.81 3.65
CA TRP A 770 33.91 -8.16 2.54
C TRP A 770 34.65 -9.13 1.61
N ILE A 771 34.23 -10.39 1.64
CA ILE A 771 34.94 -11.50 0.99
C ILE A 771 34.17 -11.94 -0.26
N ALA A 772 34.81 -11.91 -1.43
CA ALA A 772 34.18 -12.36 -2.67
C ALA A 772 34.31 -13.88 -2.86
N GLU A 773 33.17 -14.56 -3.06
CA GLU A 773 33.07 -16.00 -3.26
C GLU A 773 32.92 -16.33 -4.76
N HIS A 774 34.05 -16.69 -5.38
CA HIS A 774 34.17 -16.86 -6.82
C HIS A 774 33.73 -18.27 -7.27
N GLN A 775 32.43 -18.54 -7.21
CA GLN A 775 31.83 -19.80 -7.66
C GLN A 775 30.40 -19.64 -8.21
N GLU A 776 29.87 -20.72 -8.81
CA GLU A 776 28.43 -20.85 -9.12
C GLU A 776 27.63 -20.88 -7.79
N GLY A 777 26.66 -19.98 -7.63
CA GLY A 777 26.02 -19.72 -6.33
C GLY A 777 26.85 -18.86 -5.37
N GLY A 778 27.89 -18.20 -5.88
CA GLY A 778 28.73 -17.24 -5.16
C GLY A 778 28.01 -15.95 -4.76
N GLY A 779 28.74 -15.09 -4.07
CA GLY A 779 28.24 -13.85 -3.48
C GLY A 779 29.39 -13.02 -2.90
N ILE A 780 29.04 -11.97 -2.16
CA ILE A 780 29.97 -11.33 -1.23
C ILE A 780 29.55 -11.71 0.19
N THR A 781 30.44 -12.32 0.96
CA THR A 781 30.21 -12.60 2.38
C THR A 781 30.82 -11.49 3.24
N ARG A 782 29.99 -10.89 4.09
CA ARG A 782 30.37 -9.94 5.14
C ARG A 782 30.84 -10.70 6.37
N TYR A 783 31.98 -10.32 6.95
CA TYR A 783 32.45 -10.80 8.25
C TYR A 783 32.71 -9.64 9.21
N ASP A 784 32.03 -9.67 10.35
CA ASP A 784 32.21 -8.73 11.46
C ASP A 784 33.23 -9.32 12.47
N PRO A 785 34.43 -8.73 12.64
CA PRO A 785 35.45 -9.25 13.56
C PRO A 785 35.18 -8.94 15.05
N VAL A 786 34.21 -8.08 15.37
CA VAL A 786 33.81 -7.74 16.75
C VAL A 786 32.75 -8.71 17.27
N LEU A 787 31.79 -9.08 16.41
CA LEU A 787 30.73 -10.04 16.70
C LEU A 787 31.12 -11.49 16.34
N GLY A 788 32.11 -11.67 15.46
CA GLY A 788 32.52 -12.97 14.94
C GLY A 788 31.51 -13.62 13.97
N THR A 789 30.69 -12.81 13.31
CA THR A 789 29.54 -13.26 12.51
C THR A 789 29.77 -13.13 11.01
N PHE A 790 29.35 -14.15 10.26
CA PHE A 790 29.36 -14.19 8.79
C PHE A 790 27.93 -14.00 8.23
N GLU A 791 27.79 -13.26 7.14
CA GLU A 791 26.53 -13.05 6.40
C GLU A 791 26.80 -13.06 4.90
N LYS A 792 26.12 -13.93 4.14
CA LYS A 792 26.32 -14.07 2.68
C LYS A 792 25.30 -13.28 1.87
N ILE A 793 25.77 -12.32 1.08
CA ILE A 793 25.00 -11.59 0.07
C ILE A 793 25.20 -12.28 -1.28
N SER A 794 24.29 -13.21 -1.63
CA SER A 794 24.34 -13.91 -2.92
C SER A 794 24.18 -12.98 -4.12
N ALA A 795 24.86 -13.30 -5.23
CA ALA A 795 24.61 -12.62 -6.50
C ALA A 795 23.18 -12.91 -7.02
N PRO A 796 22.51 -11.95 -7.70
CA PRO A 796 21.16 -12.18 -8.24
C PRO A 796 21.11 -13.25 -9.35
N ASP A 797 22.18 -13.35 -10.14
CA ASP A 797 22.41 -14.44 -11.09
C ASP A 797 23.41 -15.45 -10.47
N PRO A 798 23.03 -16.73 -10.25
CA PRO A 798 23.92 -17.71 -9.66
C PRO A 798 25.10 -18.09 -10.57
N ALA A 799 25.00 -17.82 -11.88
CA ALA A 799 26.07 -18.04 -12.85
C ALA A 799 26.97 -16.80 -13.04
N ALA A 800 26.97 -15.87 -12.07
CA ALA A 800 27.70 -14.60 -12.15
C ALA A 800 29.19 -14.65 -11.76
N PHE A 801 29.58 -15.57 -10.88
CA PHE A 801 30.94 -15.68 -10.30
C PHE A 801 31.48 -14.30 -9.79
N PRO A 802 30.98 -13.80 -8.65
CA PRO A 802 31.51 -12.59 -8.01
C PRO A 802 33.00 -12.72 -7.71
N ASN A 803 33.81 -11.75 -8.12
CA ASN A 803 35.27 -11.86 -8.01
C ASN A 803 35.92 -10.84 -7.07
N SER A 804 35.50 -9.57 -7.09
CA SER A 804 36.02 -8.53 -6.19
C SER A 804 34.93 -7.55 -5.75
N ALA A 805 35.20 -6.79 -4.69
CA ALA A 805 34.28 -5.80 -4.13
C ALA A 805 34.99 -4.50 -3.73
N VAL A 806 34.34 -3.35 -3.92
CA VAL A 806 34.85 -2.02 -3.51
C VAL A 806 33.72 -1.06 -3.12
N PHE A 807 34.01 -0.05 -2.31
CA PHE A 807 33.04 0.95 -1.86
C PHE A 807 32.94 2.16 -2.80
N ASP A 808 31.70 2.61 -3.07
CA ASP A 808 31.45 3.92 -3.67
C ASP A 808 31.45 5.06 -2.63
N ARG A 809 31.28 6.30 -3.11
CA ARG A 809 31.14 7.52 -2.28
C ARG A 809 29.96 7.53 -1.31
N TYR A 810 29.06 6.55 -1.39
CA TYR A 810 27.91 6.36 -0.51
C TYR A 810 28.07 5.11 0.37
N ARG A 811 29.25 4.48 0.40
CA ARG A 811 29.55 3.24 1.14
C ARG A 811 28.59 2.10 0.75
N ASN A 812 28.13 2.07 -0.52
CA ASN A 812 27.55 0.88 -1.14
C ASN A 812 28.69 -0.02 -1.62
N VAL A 813 28.50 -1.33 -1.54
CA VAL A 813 29.49 -2.34 -1.97
C VAL A 813 29.19 -2.69 -3.41
N TRP A 814 30.06 -2.25 -4.31
CA TRP A 814 30.03 -2.60 -5.74
C TRP A 814 30.91 -3.81 -5.98
N PHE A 815 30.41 -4.81 -6.71
CA PHE A 815 31.14 -6.04 -6.96
C PHE A 815 30.97 -6.55 -8.40
N ALA A 816 32.08 -6.90 -9.03
CA ALA A 816 32.12 -7.34 -10.42
C ALA A 816 31.72 -8.81 -10.57
N LEU A 817 31.03 -9.11 -11.67
CA LEU A 817 30.42 -10.40 -11.96
C LEU A 817 31.14 -11.01 -13.18
N HIS A 818 32.13 -11.86 -12.95
CA HIS A 818 33.09 -12.29 -13.97
C HIS A 818 32.42 -12.93 -15.20
N THR A 819 31.41 -13.78 -15.01
CA THR A 819 30.87 -14.62 -16.10
C THR A 819 29.60 -14.06 -16.77
N VAL A 820 29.16 -12.86 -16.40
CA VAL A 820 28.00 -12.17 -17.01
C VAL A 820 28.33 -10.70 -17.31
N ASP A 821 27.70 -10.11 -18.34
CA ASP A 821 28.01 -8.74 -18.78
C ASP A 821 27.33 -7.69 -17.88
N LYS A 822 27.70 -7.68 -16.58
CA LYS A 822 27.09 -6.87 -15.52
C LYS A 822 28.09 -6.53 -14.40
N ILE A 823 27.75 -5.52 -13.61
CA ILE A 823 28.33 -5.26 -12.29
C ILE A 823 27.20 -5.02 -11.27
N ALA A 824 27.36 -5.45 -10.03
CA ALA A 824 26.32 -5.34 -9.00
C ALA A 824 26.67 -4.31 -7.92
N ALA A 825 25.65 -3.80 -7.23
CA ALA A 825 25.79 -2.91 -6.07
C ALA A 825 24.82 -3.30 -4.95
N TYR A 826 25.33 -3.38 -3.73
CA TYR A 826 24.58 -3.69 -2.50
C TYR A 826 24.63 -2.51 -1.52
N ASP A 827 23.54 -2.26 -0.78
CA ASP A 827 23.48 -1.25 0.29
C ASP A 827 23.62 -1.93 1.67
N PRO A 828 24.77 -1.83 2.37
CA PRO A 828 24.98 -2.43 3.69
C PRO A 828 24.10 -1.88 4.83
N GLN A 829 23.44 -0.74 4.60
CA GLN A 829 22.65 -0.02 5.60
C GLN A 829 21.15 -0.34 5.50
N ARG A 830 20.67 -0.67 4.29
CA ARG A 830 19.24 -0.93 4.00
C ARG A 830 18.96 -2.30 3.38
N GLY A 831 20.00 -3.01 2.94
CA GLY A 831 19.89 -4.21 2.13
C GLY A 831 19.45 -3.92 0.68
N GLY A 832 19.27 -5.00 -0.08
CA GLY A 832 18.94 -4.95 -1.50
C GLY A 832 20.16 -4.86 -2.42
N VAL A 833 20.05 -5.44 -3.61
CA VAL A 833 21.07 -5.47 -4.66
C VAL A 833 20.47 -4.93 -5.95
N ILE A 834 21.21 -4.10 -6.68
CA ILE A 834 20.93 -3.76 -8.08
C ILE A 834 22.02 -4.34 -8.99
N GLU A 835 21.65 -4.64 -10.23
CA GLU A 835 22.60 -4.98 -11.30
C GLU A 835 22.61 -3.88 -12.35
N VAL A 836 23.80 -3.49 -12.81
CA VAL A 836 24.02 -2.56 -13.90
C VAL A 836 24.64 -3.34 -15.07
N PRO A 837 24.02 -3.35 -16.27
CA PRO A 837 24.59 -4.04 -17.43
C PRO A 837 25.84 -3.30 -17.93
N VAL A 838 26.91 -4.05 -18.22
CA VAL A 838 28.09 -3.50 -18.90
C VAL A 838 27.74 -3.30 -20.38
N PRO A 839 28.07 -2.16 -21.02
CA PRO A 839 27.67 -1.91 -22.41
C PRO A 839 28.32 -2.86 -23.41
N THR A 840 29.58 -3.25 -23.17
CA THR A 840 30.31 -4.21 -23.99
C THR A 840 30.03 -5.67 -23.57
N ALA A 841 29.75 -6.51 -24.57
CA ALA A 841 29.45 -7.93 -24.36
C ALA A 841 30.72 -8.79 -24.26
N GLN A 842 30.66 -9.84 -23.44
CA GLN A 842 31.80 -10.63 -22.97
C GLN A 842 32.84 -9.81 -22.18
N SER A 843 32.41 -8.89 -21.33
CA SER A 843 33.29 -7.95 -20.60
C SER A 843 34.37 -8.66 -19.75
N TRP A 844 33.98 -9.72 -19.02
CA TRP A 844 34.84 -10.45 -18.08
C TRP A 844 35.40 -9.55 -16.96
N ALA A 845 34.51 -8.77 -16.35
CA ALA A 845 34.83 -7.89 -15.23
C ALA A 845 35.12 -8.68 -13.95
N GLN A 846 36.38 -8.60 -13.46
CA GLN A 846 36.86 -9.35 -12.29
C GLN A 846 37.24 -8.42 -11.14
N PHE A 847 38.33 -7.66 -11.29
CA PHE A 847 38.85 -6.81 -10.23
C PHE A 847 38.34 -5.36 -10.32
N THR A 848 38.18 -4.73 -9.16
CA THR A 848 37.58 -3.41 -8.96
C THR A 848 38.45 -2.55 -8.03
N THR A 849 38.41 -1.24 -8.20
CA THR A 849 39.08 -0.28 -7.31
C THR A 849 38.30 1.04 -7.21
N SER A 850 38.76 1.97 -6.36
CA SER A 850 38.10 3.26 -6.15
C SER A 850 39.08 4.42 -6.06
N ASP A 851 38.76 5.53 -6.73
CA ASP A 851 39.59 6.75 -6.73
C ASP A 851 39.39 7.62 -5.47
N ASP A 852 40.07 8.78 -5.42
CA ASP A 852 39.95 9.80 -4.36
C ASP A 852 38.51 10.29 -4.13
N LYS A 853 37.69 10.27 -5.19
CA LYS A 853 36.29 10.70 -5.19
C LYS A 853 35.31 9.54 -4.98
N LYS A 854 35.84 8.33 -4.78
CA LYS A 854 35.12 7.05 -4.69
C LYS A 854 34.13 6.86 -5.84
N ASN A 855 34.58 7.15 -7.07
CA ASN A 855 34.04 6.49 -8.26
C ASN A 855 34.59 5.06 -8.31
N VAL A 856 33.77 4.13 -8.80
CA VAL A 856 34.16 2.71 -8.93
C VAL A 856 34.78 2.50 -10.30
N TRP A 857 35.97 1.90 -10.33
CA TRP A 857 36.71 1.54 -11.54
C TRP A 857 36.82 0.03 -11.63
N PHE A 858 36.72 -0.54 -12.82
CA PHE A 858 36.87 -1.98 -13.09
C PHE A 858 37.49 -2.20 -14.48
N VAL A 859 38.07 -3.37 -14.71
CA VAL A 859 38.59 -3.74 -16.04
C VAL A 859 37.63 -4.66 -16.78
N GLU A 860 37.69 -4.61 -18.10
CA GLU A 860 37.07 -5.59 -18.98
C GLU A 860 38.18 -6.37 -19.70
N GLN A 861 38.55 -7.53 -19.15
CA GLN A 861 39.74 -8.29 -19.55
C GLN A 861 39.72 -8.70 -21.04
N LYS A 862 38.53 -9.05 -21.56
CA LYS A 862 38.35 -9.59 -22.92
C LYS A 862 38.27 -8.55 -24.04
N PRO A 863 37.52 -7.45 -23.92
CA PRO A 863 37.52 -6.38 -24.92
C PRO A 863 38.70 -5.40 -24.75
N SER A 864 39.61 -5.66 -23.81
CA SER A 864 40.78 -4.82 -23.52
C SER A 864 40.40 -3.38 -23.13
N LYS A 865 39.57 -3.22 -22.08
CA LYS A 865 39.11 -1.89 -21.62
C LYS A 865 39.32 -1.67 -20.12
N LEU A 866 39.41 -0.40 -19.74
CA LEU A 866 39.15 0.10 -18.39
C LEU A 866 37.77 0.75 -18.39
N ALA A 867 36.98 0.59 -17.33
CA ALA A 867 35.67 1.20 -17.20
C ALA A 867 35.49 1.88 -15.83
N THR A 868 34.65 2.91 -15.78
CA THR A 868 34.27 3.62 -14.54
C THR A 868 32.77 3.80 -14.43
N ILE A 869 32.25 3.82 -13.20
CA ILE A 869 30.83 3.96 -12.87
C ILE A 869 30.56 5.38 -12.39
N LYS A 870 29.98 6.19 -13.27
CA LYS A 870 29.55 7.56 -12.98
C LYS A 870 28.17 7.52 -12.33
N LEU A 871 28.18 7.59 -10.99
CA LEU A 871 26.96 7.63 -10.17
C LEU A 871 26.37 9.05 -10.12
N THR A 872 25.13 9.17 -10.58
CA THR A 872 24.28 10.37 -10.48
C THR A 872 23.12 10.10 -9.54
N GLU A 873 22.86 11.03 -8.62
CA GLU A 873 21.72 10.95 -7.69
C GLU A 873 20.46 11.53 -8.34
N VAL A 874 19.39 10.74 -8.40
CA VAL A 874 18.04 11.20 -8.78
C VAL A 874 17.29 11.50 -7.47
N PRO A 875 16.73 12.71 -7.28
CA PRO A 875 15.99 13.03 -6.07
C PRO A 875 14.86 12.03 -5.81
N ALA A 876 14.90 11.39 -4.64
CA ALA A 876 13.89 10.43 -4.25
C ALA A 876 12.53 11.13 -4.11
N PRO A 877 11.44 10.59 -4.68
CA PRO A 877 10.12 11.02 -4.29
C PRO A 877 9.90 10.63 -2.82
N ALA A 878 9.78 11.60 -1.91
CA ALA A 878 9.23 11.30 -0.59
C ALA A 878 7.76 10.89 -0.79
N ALA A 879 7.53 9.58 -0.67
CA ALA A 879 6.23 8.99 -0.49
C ALA A 879 6.16 8.56 0.97
N ALA A 880 5.01 8.73 1.60
CA ALA A 880 4.66 7.85 2.71
C ALA A 880 4.26 6.46 2.11
N PRO A 881 4.35 5.32 2.83
CA PRO A 881 4.59 4.01 2.16
C PRO A 881 3.47 2.93 2.18
N GLN A 882 3.68 1.59 2.19
CA GLN A 882 2.60 0.55 2.11
C GLN A 882 2.82 -0.70 3.03
N GLN A 883 1.85 -1.11 3.89
CA GLN A 883 2.01 -2.29 4.79
C GLN A 883 1.89 -3.65 4.04
N GLU A 884 2.39 -4.75 4.62
CA GLU A 884 2.45 -6.09 4.00
C GLU A 884 1.10 -6.72 3.57
N ASP A 885 1.06 -7.37 2.39
CA ASP A 885 0.00 -8.36 2.03
C ASP A 885 0.42 -9.81 2.34
N VAL A 886 -0.53 -10.58 2.86
CA VAL A 886 -0.38 -11.98 3.30
C VAL A 886 -1.34 -12.88 2.53
N ARG A 887 -0.96 -13.29 1.30
CA ARG A 887 -1.54 -14.37 0.46
C ARG A 887 -2.97 -14.78 0.83
N GLY A 888 -3.92 -13.90 0.54
CA GLY A 888 -5.35 -14.15 0.76
C GLY A 888 -5.91 -15.33 -0.05
N ALA A 889 -7.01 -15.92 0.45
CA ALA A 889 -7.88 -16.77 -0.37
C ALA A 889 -8.75 -15.89 -1.29
N ARG A 890 -9.20 -16.39 -2.44
CA ARG A 890 -9.99 -15.57 -3.38
C ARG A 890 -11.44 -15.48 -2.94
N TYR A 891 -12.06 -14.30 -3.01
CA TYR A 891 -13.46 -14.08 -2.62
C TYR A 891 -14.43 -15.11 -3.23
N THR A 892 -14.23 -15.43 -4.51
CA THR A 892 -15.06 -16.36 -5.29
C THR A 892 -15.03 -17.80 -4.76
N GLU A 893 -13.96 -18.24 -4.10
CA GLU A 893 -13.82 -19.57 -3.50
C GLU A 893 -14.69 -19.72 -2.24
N VAL A 894 -14.85 -18.63 -1.49
CA VAL A 894 -15.71 -18.56 -0.29
C VAL A 894 -17.18 -18.32 -0.67
N ALA A 895 -17.44 -17.41 -1.59
CA ALA A 895 -18.80 -16.98 -1.94
C ALA A 895 -19.59 -18.05 -2.73
N SER A 896 -18.97 -18.70 -3.73
CA SER A 896 -19.67 -19.60 -4.65
C SER A 896 -20.35 -20.80 -3.96
N PRO A 897 -19.70 -21.51 -3.01
CA PRO A 897 -20.35 -22.60 -2.26
C PRO A 897 -21.51 -22.12 -1.39
N LEU A 898 -21.41 -20.92 -0.79
CA LEU A 898 -22.46 -20.35 0.06
C LEU A 898 -23.71 -19.98 -0.73
N ILE A 899 -23.54 -19.37 -1.92
CA ILE A 899 -24.65 -19.07 -2.84
C ILE A 899 -25.37 -20.37 -3.24
N ALA A 900 -24.63 -21.40 -3.64
CA ALA A 900 -25.20 -22.69 -4.04
C ALA A 900 -25.98 -23.38 -2.91
N LEU A 901 -25.43 -23.40 -1.70
CA LEU A 901 -26.10 -23.93 -0.50
C LEU A 901 -27.41 -23.17 -0.21
N GLY A 902 -27.39 -21.84 -0.30
CA GLY A 902 -28.54 -20.99 -0.05
C GLY A 902 -29.67 -21.18 -1.07
N ILE A 903 -29.35 -21.34 -2.36
CA ILE A 903 -30.33 -21.64 -3.43
C ILE A 903 -31.05 -22.96 -3.15
N ILE A 904 -30.32 -24.01 -2.74
CA ILE A 904 -30.88 -25.32 -2.38
C ILE A 904 -31.82 -25.17 -1.18
N ALA A 905 -31.36 -24.51 -0.11
CA ALA A 905 -32.16 -24.28 1.09
C ALA A 905 -33.46 -23.52 0.79
N VAL A 906 -33.37 -22.39 0.08
CA VAL A 906 -34.53 -21.56 -0.31
C VAL A 906 -35.53 -22.36 -1.15
N SER A 907 -35.06 -23.19 -2.09
CA SER A 907 -35.93 -24.03 -2.92
C SER A 907 -36.76 -25.01 -2.08
N LEU A 908 -36.14 -25.65 -1.08
CA LEU A 908 -36.82 -26.54 -0.13
C LEU A 908 -37.83 -25.78 0.74
N PHE A 909 -37.46 -24.59 1.25
CA PHE A 909 -38.37 -23.76 2.04
C PHE A 909 -39.56 -23.23 1.24
N PHE A 910 -39.39 -22.91 -0.05
CA PHE A 910 -40.47 -22.46 -0.92
C PHE A 910 -41.54 -23.55 -1.10
N VAL A 911 -41.12 -24.79 -1.39
CA VAL A 911 -42.03 -25.94 -1.49
C VAL A 911 -42.76 -26.17 -0.17
N LYS A 912 -42.06 -26.07 0.97
CA LYS A 912 -42.67 -26.13 2.31
C LYS A 912 -43.70 -25.01 2.52
N GLY A 913 -43.37 -23.76 2.17
CA GLY A 913 -44.28 -22.61 2.28
C GLY A 913 -45.58 -22.78 1.48
N VAL A 914 -45.49 -23.30 0.25
CA VAL A 914 -46.68 -23.62 -0.57
C VAL A 914 -47.53 -24.73 0.07
N LYS A 915 -46.90 -25.77 0.64
CA LYS A 915 -47.59 -26.85 1.38
C LYS A 915 -48.25 -26.35 2.66
N ASP A 916 -47.58 -25.48 3.42
CA ASP A 916 -48.11 -24.80 4.60
C ASP A 916 -49.30 -23.90 4.25
N LYS A 917 -49.21 -23.11 3.16
CA LYS A 917 -50.31 -22.26 2.67
C LYS A 917 -51.58 -23.06 2.33
N ARG A 918 -51.44 -24.23 1.69
CA ARG A 918 -52.57 -25.13 1.42
C ARG A 918 -53.16 -25.70 2.72
N ARG A 919 -52.32 -26.26 3.60
CA ARG A 919 -52.76 -26.85 4.88
C ARG A 919 -53.49 -25.84 5.77
N ILE A 920 -52.97 -24.63 5.89
CA ILE A 920 -53.57 -23.59 6.72
C ILE A 920 -54.88 -23.06 6.10
N ASN A 921 -54.98 -22.94 4.78
CA ASN A 921 -56.25 -22.57 4.15
C ASN A 921 -57.37 -23.57 4.51
N GLY A 922 -57.15 -24.88 4.37
CA GLY A 922 -58.17 -25.88 4.74
C GLY A 922 -58.56 -25.82 6.22
N LEU A 923 -57.58 -25.72 7.12
CA LEU A 923 -57.82 -25.56 8.56
C LEU A 923 -58.58 -24.29 8.96
N VAL A 924 -58.40 -23.19 8.22
CA VAL A 924 -58.98 -21.88 8.54
C VAL A 924 -60.34 -21.66 7.87
N TYR A 925 -60.53 -22.16 6.65
CA TYR A 925 -61.72 -21.91 5.83
C TYR A 925 -62.63 -23.12 5.60
N GLY A 926 -62.25 -24.33 6.03
CA GLY A 926 -63.04 -25.55 5.85
C GLY A 926 -62.97 -26.11 4.43
N GLU A 927 -61.75 -26.42 3.97
CA GLU A 927 -61.47 -27.27 2.78
C GLU A 927 -60.93 -28.63 3.26
#